data_AF-A0A2H5WSH5-F1
#
_entry.id   AF-A0A2H5WSH5-F1
#
_cell.length_a   1.000
_cell.length_b   1.000
_cell.length_c   1.000
_cell.angle_alpha   90.00
_cell.angle_beta   90.00
_cell.angle_gamma   90.00
#
_symmetry.space_group_name_H-M   'P 1'
#
loop_
_entity.id
_entity.type
_entity.pdbx_description
1 polymer ?
#
loop_
_entity_poly.entity_id
_entity_poly.type
_entity_poly.pdbx_seq_one_letter_code
_entity_poly.pdbx_strand_id
1 'polypeptide(L)'
;MFEIPRYVRHNESPGGRACKRAEIVRRRQRGQTLVIALLVAFVLLILGGVFIVTIARSLLHVQQAREGLSADYFAEAGLHYAIEQLVNSEEGADWRPIPDNLTNPRDPDYFWLKPYNPADGTGGFTRVNFSKGRALIRVSYQASGPIHRHPVIKIESVGRPGLVDPNDPTTLSGADISRRREKVAYLQIGVIDYLRFVMNRDQRATLMDFGAEEVGLGVPYRLILGNPERDTNNPDPTRREIGFAPIHVNGNLRWSGNVQIALNPDRGERVYVAGEIIHHENTTVTLITPRGQISLLPSRDPNFITAGGLYRDGKPTTAIDGYPRSIAYLEPPRMDTVDPATGRPRYISLTRESGIWRQRPNGSWYNTGQYGYGRGIYIDNTQDIQQESRSFIGGYSLRSDWLKPGNSRYWNGPFYEPPGAYIELVEQRNGNQITAQGFRITRNQSVPNDVWFNPLTGTPTNIKTLSFFFRDPANPANNMLTNEFTRNNRQFDVPFNGVIYAEGNVRVRGIIPSGRQITIVTNGTAYIEGNLVKGDERSALAIIAKDYVCVNTTQFLRRTWQSPSVAQGDPTNVEAPFYFEVLPNRPMQLQFSFGVDPQDYTGNFGGLKLYLRHAAGGAGSFINLLVNPSVSPNPLYQFNQPGFPTYMYPLGRTTFQVYPNYEKVAFTLAPQPAGSNYLLDATAGVENLLQLQLQPLVNPLDGFRLPTDNAPYYLSAAAIQPLDIRIEAALFAQNGSFFVIPGYWFNTNPRDTRENAQRNNGRRTPGVASPEFPFYGEPLDIKITIVGAIAENFTAALGDQTEWLRKWGWIPIEYGNSGFTIPDQHQEFFHDTLSGRGRYAVNLLMRYDPIFRNPFVSGVPIRVAYDATQDPSGQHPGRILPPIPKLPVCPKPIYEGDAKP
;
A
#
# COMPACT_ATOMS: atom_id res chain seq x y z
N MET A 1 45.01 -54.87 21.54
CA MET A 1 45.66 -54.19 22.69
C MET A 1 44.84 -54.50 23.93
N PHE A 2 45.30 -55.17 24.99
CA PHE A 2 46.66 -55.66 25.35
C PHE A 2 47.72 -54.53 25.39
N GLU A 3 48.54 -54.34 26.43
CA GLU A 3 49.02 -55.27 27.48
C GLU A 3 49.13 -54.66 28.90
N ILE A 4 49.45 -55.55 29.86
CA ILE A 4 49.76 -55.36 31.30
C ILE A 4 50.40 -56.69 31.81
N PRO A 5 51.08 -56.79 32.98
CA PRO A 5 51.41 -55.78 34.03
C PRO A 5 52.92 -55.86 34.45
N ARG A 6 53.26 -55.59 35.73
CA ARG A 6 54.47 -56.06 36.49
C ARG A 6 55.78 -55.27 36.25
N TYR A 7 56.91 -55.40 37.00
CA TYR A 7 57.38 -56.13 38.22
C TYR A 7 58.64 -55.37 38.78
N VAL A 8 59.37 -55.72 39.87
CA VAL A 8 59.09 -56.06 41.31
C VAL A 8 60.43 -56.40 42.03
N ARG A 9 60.48 -56.41 43.39
CA ARG A 9 61.59 -56.82 44.31
C ARG A 9 62.74 -55.79 44.52
N HIS A 10 63.14 -55.53 45.77
CA HIS A 10 64.19 -56.15 46.64
C HIS A 10 65.64 -55.98 46.12
N ASN A 11 66.67 -55.84 46.98
CA ASN A 11 66.68 -55.92 48.45
C ASN A 11 67.21 -54.60 49.10
N GLU A 12 68.03 -54.47 50.18
CA GLU A 12 68.80 -55.38 51.06
C GLU A 12 68.99 -54.74 52.47
N SER A 13 69.99 -55.17 53.24
CA SER A 13 70.48 -54.60 54.52
C SER A 13 71.96 -55.02 54.68
N PRO A 14 72.86 -54.30 55.41
CA PRO A 14 72.93 -54.46 56.88
C PRO A 14 73.58 -53.32 57.71
N GLY A 15 73.35 -53.36 59.04
CA GLY A 15 74.21 -52.73 60.07
C GLY A 15 73.97 -51.22 60.37
N GLY A 16 74.27 -50.73 61.58
CA GLY A 16 74.63 -51.44 62.82
C GLY A 16 75.04 -50.53 63.99
N ARG A 17 74.64 -50.94 65.21
CA ARG A 17 75.06 -50.44 66.55
C ARG A 17 74.55 -49.07 67.08
N ALA A 18 73.85 -49.20 68.21
CA ALA A 18 74.07 -48.50 69.49
C ALA A 18 73.27 -47.22 69.86
N CYS A 19 72.28 -47.46 70.73
CA CYS A 19 72.04 -46.74 71.98
C CYS A 19 71.62 -45.25 71.96
N LYS A 20 70.31 -45.03 72.17
CA LYS A 20 69.86 -44.19 73.29
C LYS A 20 68.57 -44.73 73.90
N ARG A 21 68.34 -44.40 75.17
CA ARG A 21 67.37 -45.03 76.09
C ARG A 21 66.09 -44.19 76.17
N ALA A 22 64.94 -44.81 75.90
CA ALA A 22 63.62 -44.24 76.17
C ALA A 22 62.66 -45.37 76.56
N GLU A 23 62.11 -45.31 77.78
CA GLU A 23 61.10 -46.26 78.25
C GLU A 23 59.72 -45.83 77.76
N ILE A 24 58.97 -46.75 77.12
CA ILE A 24 57.54 -46.57 76.87
C ILE A 24 56.79 -47.76 77.48
N VAL A 25 56.06 -47.47 78.56
CA VAL A 25 55.33 -48.45 79.36
C VAL A 25 54.16 -49.05 78.56
N ARG A 26 54.08 -50.38 78.49
CA ARG A 26 52.88 -51.08 77.99
C ARG A 26 51.67 -50.82 78.91
N ARG A 27 50.76 -49.93 78.51
CA ARG A 27 49.39 -49.90 79.04
C ARG A 27 48.41 -50.52 78.04
N ARG A 28 47.85 -51.69 78.40
CA ARG A 28 46.61 -52.20 77.78
C ARG A 28 45.46 -51.29 78.19
N GLN A 29 44.93 -50.48 77.27
CA GLN A 29 43.68 -49.75 77.49
C GLN A 29 42.50 -50.44 76.80
N ARG A 30 41.71 -51.19 77.57
CA ARG A 30 40.32 -51.47 77.21
C ARG A 30 39.57 -50.13 77.25
N GLY A 31 39.15 -49.63 76.08
CA GLY A 31 38.45 -48.34 75.97
C GLY A 31 38.44 -47.73 74.56
N GLN A 32 39.50 -47.94 73.76
CA GLN A 32 39.61 -47.33 72.43
C GLN A 32 38.45 -47.68 71.48
N THR A 33 37.92 -48.91 71.53
CA THR A 33 36.81 -49.34 70.65
C THR A 33 35.53 -48.52 70.87
N LEU A 34 35.23 -48.14 72.12
CA LEU A 34 34.06 -47.31 72.43
C LEU A 34 34.25 -45.87 71.91
N VAL A 35 35.45 -45.32 72.10
CA VAL A 35 35.82 -43.98 71.60
C VAL A 35 35.72 -43.94 70.07
N ILE A 36 36.26 -44.95 69.37
CA ILE A 36 36.18 -45.05 67.91
C ILE A 36 34.72 -45.19 67.45
N ALA A 37 33.91 -46.04 68.08
CA ALA A 37 32.50 -46.19 67.74
C ALA A 37 31.70 -44.89 67.90
N LEU A 38 31.97 -44.13 68.97
CA LEU A 38 31.31 -42.85 69.25
C LEU A 38 31.77 -41.73 68.30
N LEU A 39 33.06 -41.72 67.91
CA LEU A 39 33.61 -40.81 66.90
C LEU A 39 33.03 -41.12 65.51
N VAL A 40 32.90 -42.40 65.13
CA VAL A 40 32.24 -42.84 63.89
C VAL A 40 30.76 -42.46 63.90
N ALA A 41 30.04 -42.65 65.01
CA ALA A 41 28.64 -42.23 65.14
C ALA A 41 28.49 -40.69 64.99
N PHE A 42 29.39 -39.91 65.58
CA PHE A 42 29.41 -38.45 65.46
C PHE A 42 29.71 -37.99 64.02
N VAL A 43 30.67 -38.61 63.34
CA VAL A 43 30.99 -38.35 61.92
C VAL A 43 29.82 -38.73 61.00
N LEU A 44 29.14 -39.86 61.26
CA LEU A 44 27.93 -40.26 60.52
C LEU A 44 26.75 -39.30 60.75
N LEU A 45 26.60 -38.76 61.97
CA LEU A 45 25.57 -37.77 62.28
C LEU A 45 25.84 -36.44 61.54
N ILE A 46 27.09 -35.98 61.50
CA ILE A 46 27.50 -34.81 60.72
C ILE A 46 27.28 -35.04 59.21
N LEU A 47 27.70 -36.19 58.67
CA LEU A 47 27.47 -36.55 57.27
C LEU A 47 25.98 -36.60 56.92
N GLY A 48 25.15 -37.19 57.79
CA GLY A 48 23.69 -37.21 57.63
C GLY A 48 23.08 -35.81 57.63
N GLY A 49 23.52 -34.93 58.55
CA GLY A 49 23.09 -33.53 58.59
C GLY A 49 23.47 -32.77 57.31
N VAL A 50 24.71 -32.91 56.85
CA VAL A 50 25.18 -32.29 55.59
C VAL A 50 24.39 -32.81 54.39
N PHE A 51 24.11 -34.12 54.32
CA PHE A 51 23.36 -34.77 53.25
C PHE A 51 21.89 -34.32 53.20
N ILE A 52 21.23 -34.16 54.35
CA ILE A 52 19.87 -33.61 54.43
C ILE A 52 19.86 -32.15 53.95
N VAL A 53 20.87 -31.34 54.31
CA VAL A 53 20.98 -29.94 53.87
C VAL A 53 21.25 -29.83 52.37
N THR A 54 22.08 -30.71 51.77
CA THR A 54 22.28 -30.70 50.31
C THR A 54 21.04 -31.18 49.57
N ILE A 55 20.32 -32.21 50.04
CA ILE A 55 19.02 -32.62 49.46
C ILE A 55 18.01 -31.47 49.53
N ALA A 56 17.86 -30.81 50.69
CA ALA A 56 16.92 -29.70 50.85
C ALA A 56 17.23 -28.54 49.89
N ARG A 57 18.51 -28.17 49.72
CA ARG A 57 18.95 -27.17 48.75
C ARG A 57 18.69 -27.62 47.30
N SER A 58 18.99 -28.86 46.96
CA SER A 58 18.72 -29.42 45.63
C SER A 58 17.24 -29.41 45.28
N LEU A 59 16.36 -29.78 46.22
CA LEU A 59 14.90 -29.73 46.03
C LEU A 59 14.40 -28.31 45.82
N LEU A 60 14.88 -27.33 46.61
CA LEU A 60 14.56 -25.92 46.43
C LEU A 60 15.03 -25.38 45.07
N HIS A 61 16.23 -25.74 44.62
CA HIS A 61 16.72 -25.35 43.29
C HIS A 61 15.92 -26.01 42.15
N VAL A 62 15.47 -27.26 42.30
CA VAL A 62 14.60 -27.94 41.32
C VAL A 62 13.21 -27.29 41.26
N GLN A 63 12.65 -26.89 42.41
CA GLN A 63 11.41 -26.10 42.45
C GLN A 63 11.59 -24.72 41.79
N GLN A 64 12.68 -24.01 42.11
CA GLN A 64 13.03 -22.73 41.48
C GLN A 64 13.17 -22.84 39.96
N ALA A 65 13.85 -23.88 39.46
CA ALA A 65 13.96 -24.14 38.03
C ALA A 65 12.61 -24.45 37.38
N ARG A 66 11.80 -25.33 37.98
CA ARG A 66 10.48 -25.73 37.47
C ARG A 66 9.51 -24.56 37.40
N GLU A 67 9.47 -23.72 38.42
CA GLU A 67 8.59 -22.56 38.47
C GLU A 67 9.09 -21.42 37.56
N GLY A 68 10.41 -21.28 37.41
CA GLY A 68 11.03 -20.39 36.43
C GLY A 68 10.67 -20.77 34.99
N LEU A 69 10.71 -22.06 34.65
CA LEU A 69 10.23 -22.60 33.38
C LEU A 69 8.71 -22.44 33.20
N SER A 70 7.94 -22.57 34.28
CA SER A 70 6.48 -22.37 34.25
C SER A 70 6.13 -20.90 33.97
N ALA A 71 6.83 -19.95 34.60
CA ALA A 71 6.68 -18.52 34.30
C ALA A 71 7.09 -18.19 32.86
N ASP A 72 8.17 -18.82 32.36
CA ASP A 72 8.63 -18.62 30.98
C ASP A 72 7.60 -19.14 29.94
N TYR A 73 7.02 -20.31 30.20
CA TYR A 73 5.93 -20.88 29.41
C TYR A 73 4.69 -19.97 29.39
N PHE A 74 4.28 -19.40 30.53
CA PHE A 74 3.15 -18.44 30.53
C PHE A 74 3.49 -17.14 29.80
N ALA A 75 4.74 -16.67 29.86
CA ALA A 75 5.16 -15.47 29.12
C ALA A 75 5.09 -15.72 27.61
N GLU A 76 5.54 -16.89 27.17
CA GLU A 76 5.45 -17.34 25.78
C GLU A 76 4.00 -17.55 25.32
N ALA A 77 3.16 -18.20 26.14
CA ALA A 77 1.73 -18.38 25.84
C ALA A 77 0.96 -17.06 25.68
N GLY A 78 1.23 -16.06 26.53
CA GLY A 78 0.66 -14.71 26.38
C GLY A 78 1.12 -13.98 25.12
N LEU A 79 2.38 -14.21 24.72
CA LEU A 79 2.96 -13.67 23.49
C LEU A 79 2.34 -14.33 22.24
N HIS A 80 2.18 -15.66 22.22
CA HIS A 80 1.48 -16.38 21.16
C HIS A 80 0.01 -15.95 21.03
N TYR A 81 -0.71 -15.85 22.15
CA TYR A 81 -2.10 -15.37 22.15
C TYR A 81 -2.22 -13.98 21.51
N ALA A 82 -1.33 -13.03 21.86
CA ALA A 82 -1.32 -11.71 21.25
C ALA A 82 -1.02 -11.74 19.74
N ILE A 83 -0.14 -12.63 19.29
CA ILE A 83 0.16 -12.84 17.86
C ILE A 83 -1.04 -13.44 17.13
N GLU A 84 -1.66 -14.50 17.67
CA GLU A 84 -2.85 -15.13 17.07
C GLU A 84 -3.98 -14.13 16.87
N GLN A 85 -4.19 -13.22 17.83
CA GLN A 85 -5.17 -12.14 17.72
C GLN A 85 -4.78 -11.11 16.65
N LEU A 86 -3.53 -10.64 16.60
CA LEU A 86 -3.06 -9.72 15.57
C LEU A 86 -3.10 -10.31 14.15
N VAL A 87 -2.86 -11.62 14.01
CA VAL A 87 -2.80 -12.33 12.71
C VAL A 87 -4.18 -12.75 12.22
N ASN A 88 -5.04 -13.29 13.10
CA ASN A 88 -6.28 -13.97 12.70
C ASN A 88 -7.58 -13.20 13.02
N SER A 89 -7.61 -12.33 14.03
CA SER A 89 -8.86 -11.68 14.47
C SER A 89 -9.44 -10.69 13.45
N GLU A 90 -10.70 -10.27 13.65
CA GLU A 90 -11.33 -9.22 12.85
C GLU A 90 -10.55 -7.89 12.91
N GLU A 91 -9.86 -7.62 14.01
CA GLU A 91 -9.13 -6.37 14.25
C GLU A 91 -7.79 -6.30 13.50
N GLY A 92 -7.13 -7.44 13.27
CA GLY A 92 -5.82 -7.48 12.60
C GLY A 92 -4.78 -6.59 13.30
N ALA A 93 -4.07 -5.75 12.52
CA ALA A 93 -3.08 -4.79 13.03
C ALA A 93 -3.65 -3.76 14.05
N ASP A 94 -4.97 -3.58 14.12
CA ASP A 94 -5.62 -2.72 15.11
C ASP A 94 -5.78 -3.38 16.48
N TRP A 95 -5.65 -4.72 16.59
CA TRP A 95 -5.99 -5.43 17.82
C TRP A 95 -5.16 -4.96 19.02
N ARG A 96 -5.83 -4.57 20.11
CA ARG A 96 -5.21 -4.23 21.38
C ARG A 96 -6.04 -4.86 22.52
N PRO A 97 -5.41 -5.50 23.51
CA PRO A 97 -6.12 -6.00 24.69
C PRO A 97 -6.44 -4.81 25.64
N ILE A 98 -7.72 -4.70 26.02
CA ILE A 98 -8.26 -3.64 26.90
C ILE A 98 -7.54 -3.69 28.25
N PRO A 99 -6.93 -2.60 28.75
CA PRO A 99 -6.22 -2.61 30.02
C PRO A 99 -7.15 -2.90 31.21
N ASP A 100 -6.66 -3.62 32.22
CA ASP A 100 -7.46 -3.96 33.40
C ASP A 100 -7.70 -2.75 34.33
N ASN A 101 -6.88 -1.70 34.20
CA ASN A 101 -6.98 -0.42 34.93
C ASN A 101 -7.16 -0.57 36.46
N LEU A 102 -6.53 -1.58 37.03
CA LEU A 102 -6.75 -2.07 38.38
C LEU A 102 -6.20 -1.08 39.42
N THR A 103 -7.08 -0.54 40.27
CA THR A 103 -6.76 0.52 41.25
C THR A 103 -6.39 0.02 42.64
N ASN A 104 -6.60 -1.27 42.94
CA ASN A 104 -6.33 -1.87 44.25
C ASN A 104 -4.84 -2.26 44.42
N PRO A 105 -4.05 -1.60 45.29
CA PRO A 105 -2.62 -1.89 45.43
C PRO A 105 -2.29 -3.22 46.10
N ARG A 106 -3.30 -3.98 46.57
CA ARG A 106 -3.12 -5.31 47.17
C ARG A 106 -3.07 -6.44 46.14
N ASP A 107 -3.42 -6.18 44.88
CA ASP A 107 -3.31 -7.19 43.83
C ASP A 107 -1.82 -7.46 43.49
N PRO A 108 -1.37 -8.73 43.45
CA PRO A 108 0.04 -9.06 43.22
C PRO A 108 0.55 -8.66 41.82
N ASP A 109 -0.34 -8.35 40.87
CA ASP A 109 -0.06 -7.83 39.52
C ASP A 109 -0.22 -6.29 39.39
N TYR A 110 -0.63 -5.58 40.45
CA TYR A 110 -0.97 -4.14 40.42
C TYR A 110 0.03 -3.25 39.68
N PHE A 111 1.35 -3.50 39.81
CA PHE A 111 2.40 -2.74 39.12
C PHE A 111 2.24 -2.71 37.58
N TRP A 112 1.69 -3.78 36.99
CA TRP A 112 1.42 -3.90 35.55
C TRP A 112 -0.04 -3.57 35.20
N LEU A 113 -0.99 -3.90 36.08
CA LEU A 113 -2.43 -3.75 35.80
C LEU A 113 -3.00 -2.38 36.14
N LYS A 114 -2.28 -1.55 36.91
CA LYS A 114 -2.63 -0.12 37.11
C LYS A 114 -2.76 0.62 35.76
N PRO A 115 -3.49 1.75 35.69
CA PRO A 115 -3.50 2.61 34.51
C PRO A 115 -2.09 2.96 34.01
N TYR A 116 -1.92 3.07 32.69
CA TYR A 116 -0.63 3.37 32.08
C TYR A 116 -0.11 4.75 32.50
N ASN A 117 1.13 4.80 32.99
CA ASN A 117 1.82 6.06 33.25
C ASN A 117 2.84 6.33 32.13
N PRO A 118 2.61 7.32 31.24
CA PRO A 118 3.55 7.65 30.17
C PRO A 118 4.89 8.20 30.67
N ALA A 119 5.00 8.66 31.93
CA ALA A 119 6.23 9.21 32.48
C ALA A 119 7.22 8.14 32.99
N ASP A 120 6.76 6.94 33.35
CA ASP A 120 7.61 5.83 33.80
C ASP A 120 7.51 4.57 32.89
N GLY A 121 6.56 4.54 31.95
CA GLY A 121 6.36 3.44 31.01
C GLY A 121 5.69 2.19 31.60
N THR A 122 5.21 2.25 32.85
CA THR A 122 4.59 1.14 33.59
C THR A 122 3.06 1.19 33.53
N GLY A 123 2.39 0.13 33.99
CA GLY A 123 0.93 0.01 33.89
C GLY A 123 0.43 -0.32 32.48
N GLY A 124 -0.90 -0.38 32.33
CA GLY A 124 -1.60 -0.54 31.06
C GLY A 124 -1.55 -1.95 30.47
N PHE A 125 -1.31 -2.99 31.27
CA PHE A 125 -1.38 -4.40 30.86
C PHE A 125 -2.80 -4.98 31.07
N THR A 126 -3.03 -6.16 30.49
CA THR A 126 -4.27 -6.95 30.59
C THR A 126 -3.95 -8.37 31.06
N ARG A 127 -4.69 -8.90 32.04
CA ARG A 127 -4.50 -10.26 32.58
C ARG A 127 -5.22 -11.32 31.72
N VAL A 128 -4.44 -12.18 31.07
CA VAL A 128 -4.93 -13.41 30.40
C VAL A 128 -4.69 -14.61 31.31
N ASN A 129 -5.77 -15.26 31.76
CA ASN A 129 -5.70 -16.40 32.66
C ASN A 129 -5.62 -17.74 31.89
N PHE A 130 -4.75 -18.63 32.36
CA PHE A 130 -4.59 -20.01 31.88
C PHE A 130 -4.84 -20.99 33.05
N SER A 131 -5.02 -22.28 32.76
CA SER A 131 -5.47 -23.27 33.75
C SER A 131 -4.59 -23.46 35.01
N LYS A 132 -3.36 -22.93 35.03
CA LYS A 132 -2.40 -23.03 36.17
C LYS A 132 -1.55 -21.75 36.38
N GLY A 133 -1.92 -20.63 35.76
CA GLY A 133 -1.09 -19.43 35.72
C GLY A 133 -1.72 -18.33 34.86
N ARG A 134 -0.99 -17.26 34.62
CA ARG A 134 -1.48 -16.10 33.85
C ARG A 134 -0.35 -15.39 33.10
N ALA A 135 -0.70 -14.71 32.02
CA ALA A 135 0.16 -13.74 31.38
C ALA A 135 -0.44 -12.35 31.52
N LEU A 136 0.38 -11.34 31.81
CA LEU A 136 0.00 -9.94 31.73
C LEU A 136 0.54 -9.43 30.40
N ILE A 137 -0.34 -9.04 29.48
CA ILE A 137 0.05 -8.66 28.11
C ILE A 137 -0.18 -7.18 27.83
N ARG A 138 0.70 -6.59 27.01
CA ARG A 138 0.56 -5.22 26.49
C ARG A 138 1.00 -5.20 25.03
N VAL A 139 0.20 -4.53 24.19
CA VAL A 139 0.46 -4.40 22.74
C VAL A 139 0.43 -2.92 22.38
N SER A 140 1.44 -2.45 21.66
CA SER A 140 1.61 -1.03 21.30
C SER A 140 2.19 -0.86 19.90
N TYR A 141 1.80 0.19 19.18
CA TYR A 141 2.46 0.59 17.93
C TYR A 141 3.64 1.51 18.23
N GLN A 142 4.81 1.21 17.68
CA GLN A 142 6.01 2.02 17.77
C GLN A 142 6.40 2.53 16.39
N ALA A 143 6.18 3.82 16.12
CA ALA A 143 6.51 4.49 14.85
C ALA A 143 8.02 4.48 14.53
N SER A 144 8.87 4.30 15.54
CA SER A 144 10.31 4.09 15.43
C SER A 144 10.70 2.97 16.39
N GLY A 145 10.62 1.73 15.91
CA GLY A 145 10.97 0.54 16.69
C GLY A 145 12.48 0.35 16.85
N PRO A 146 12.92 -0.48 17.81
CA PRO A 146 14.35 -0.81 17.98
C PRO A 146 14.93 -1.55 16.77
N ILE A 147 14.09 -2.26 16.00
CA ILE A 147 14.46 -2.94 14.76
C ILE A 147 14.63 -1.90 13.65
N HIS A 148 15.87 -1.43 13.50
CA HIS A 148 16.34 -0.52 12.44
C HIS A 148 15.57 0.80 12.27
N ARG A 149 14.76 1.23 13.25
CA ARG A 149 13.82 2.37 13.18
C ARG A 149 12.66 2.18 12.18
N HIS A 150 12.27 0.94 11.88
CA HIS A 150 11.01 0.65 11.19
C HIS A 150 9.80 0.80 12.12
N PRO A 151 8.60 1.07 11.58
CA PRO A 151 7.36 0.94 12.35
C PRO A 151 7.14 -0.52 12.73
N VAL A 152 6.75 -0.79 13.98
CA VAL A 152 6.48 -2.15 14.48
C VAL A 152 5.35 -2.17 15.52
N ILE A 153 4.67 -3.31 15.63
CA ILE A 153 3.78 -3.62 16.75
C ILE A 153 4.61 -4.34 17.81
N LYS A 154 4.91 -3.66 18.93
CA LYS A 154 5.59 -4.26 20.09
C LYS A 154 4.57 -5.03 20.94
N ILE A 155 4.89 -6.28 21.24
CA ILE A 155 4.19 -7.16 22.17
C ILE A 155 5.08 -7.37 23.40
N GLU A 156 4.53 -7.14 24.58
CA GLU A 156 5.17 -7.37 25.88
C GLU A 156 4.30 -8.37 26.66
N SER A 157 4.91 -9.41 27.23
CA SER A 157 4.20 -10.47 27.96
C SER A 157 4.94 -10.84 29.25
N VAL A 158 4.23 -10.81 30.38
CA VAL A 158 4.75 -11.11 31.72
C VAL A 158 4.05 -12.36 32.26
N GLY A 159 4.72 -13.51 32.14
CA GLY A 159 4.21 -14.79 32.61
C GLY A 159 4.43 -14.99 34.10
N ARG A 160 3.38 -15.43 34.82
CA ARG A 160 3.39 -15.66 36.27
C ARG A 160 2.64 -16.94 36.64
N PRO A 161 3.16 -17.76 37.58
CA PRO A 161 2.46 -18.94 38.07
C PRO A 161 1.27 -18.55 38.97
N GLY A 162 0.30 -19.46 39.10
CA GLY A 162 -0.86 -19.30 39.95
C GLY A 162 -1.97 -18.41 39.36
N LEU A 163 -3.18 -18.57 39.90
CA LEU A 163 -4.35 -17.74 39.59
C LEU A 163 -4.61 -16.78 40.75
N VAL A 164 -5.15 -15.61 40.44
CA VAL A 164 -5.58 -14.60 41.42
C VAL A 164 -7.10 -14.60 41.44
N ASP A 165 -7.71 -14.76 42.60
CA ASP A 165 -9.15 -14.50 42.76
C ASP A 165 -9.38 -12.97 42.74
N PRO A 166 -10.22 -12.43 41.84
CA PRO A 166 -10.53 -10.99 41.82
C PRO A 166 -11.17 -10.47 43.12
N ASN A 167 -11.82 -11.34 43.90
CA ASN A 167 -12.50 -11.01 45.15
C ASN A 167 -11.57 -11.15 46.37
N ASP A 168 -10.61 -12.07 46.32
CA ASP A 168 -9.53 -12.20 47.31
C ASP A 168 -8.14 -12.24 46.63
N PRO A 169 -7.53 -11.06 46.39
CA PRO A 169 -6.18 -10.99 45.82
C PRO A 169 -5.07 -11.50 46.76
N THR A 170 -5.38 -11.90 48.00
CA THR A 170 -4.40 -12.48 48.94
C THR A 170 -4.22 -14.00 48.80
N THR A 171 -4.94 -14.61 47.86
CA THR A 171 -4.94 -16.06 47.56
C THR A 171 -3.61 -16.66 47.08
N LEU A 172 -2.60 -15.85 46.72
CA LEU A 172 -1.27 -16.32 46.30
C LEU A 172 -0.24 -16.28 47.44
N SER A 173 0.60 -17.31 47.54
CA SER A 173 1.66 -17.36 48.55
C SER A 173 2.84 -16.46 48.19
N GLY A 174 3.64 -16.05 49.19
CA GLY A 174 4.81 -15.18 48.96
C GLY A 174 5.85 -15.75 47.98
N ALA A 175 5.88 -17.07 47.78
CA ALA A 175 6.74 -17.72 46.80
C ALA A 175 6.23 -17.58 45.35
N ASP A 176 4.92 -17.45 45.15
CA ASP A 176 4.27 -17.25 43.85
C ASP A 176 4.30 -15.78 43.44
N ILE A 177 4.12 -14.87 44.42
CA ILE A 177 4.09 -13.42 44.20
C ILE A 177 5.41 -12.91 43.59
N SER A 178 6.56 -13.46 43.97
CA SER A 178 7.88 -12.96 43.52
C SER A 178 8.32 -13.45 42.13
N ARG A 179 7.71 -14.50 41.57
CA ARG A 179 8.22 -15.16 40.35
C ARG A 179 7.51 -14.69 39.09
N ARG A 180 8.31 -14.33 38.08
CA ARG A 180 7.85 -13.87 36.77
C ARG A 180 8.90 -14.12 35.69
N ARG A 181 8.47 -14.17 34.43
CA ARG A 181 9.32 -14.01 33.24
C ARG A 181 8.71 -12.99 32.31
N GLU A 182 9.57 -12.24 31.63
CA GLU A 182 9.19 -11.14 30.75
C GLU A 182 9.73 -11.48 29.36
N LYS A 183 8.86 -11.56 28.35
CA LYS A 183 9.23 -11.76 26.94
C LYS A 183 8.71 -10.60 26.10
N VAL A 184 9.50 -10.19 25.12
CA VAL A 184 9.19 -9.10 24.19
C VAL A 184 9.42 -9.55 22.76
N ALA A 185 8.46 -9.25 21.89
CA ALA A 185 8.54 -9.48 20.46
C ALA A 185 7.98 -8.29 19.68
N TYR A 186 8.32 -8.23 18.40
CA TYR A 186 7.93 -7.19 17.47
C TYR A 186 7.34 -7.84 16.21
N LEU A 187 6.17 -7.38 15.79
CA LEU A 187 5.56 -7.73 14.51
C LEU A 187 5.67 -6.57 13.53
N GLN A 188 6.02 -6.89 12.29
CA GLN A 188 5.93 -5.97 11.16
C GLN A 188 4.53 -6.04 10.54
N ILE A 189 4.09 -4.96 9.90
CA ILE A 189 2.82 -4.93 9.17
C ILE A 189 3.04 -5.38 7.72
N GLY A 190 4.22 -5.09 7.16
CA GLY A 190 4.62 -5.44 5.80
C GLY A 190 3.95 -4.56 4.74
N VAL A 191 2.62 -4.43 4.80
CA VAL A 191 1.78 -3.67 3.85
C VAL A 191 2.17 -2.19 3.75
N ILE A 192 2.65 -1.59 4.84
CA ILE A 192 2.97 -0.16 4.92
C ILE A 192 4.40 0.16 5.34
N ASP A 193 5.28 -0.84 5.44
CA ASP A 193 6.60 -0.68 6.09
C ASP A 193 7.71 -0.25 5.11
N TYR A 194 7.46 -0.34 3.81
CA TYR A 194 8.41 -0.18 2.70
C TYR A 194 7.75 0.51 1.48
N LEU A 195 8.53 1.18 0.63
CA LEU A 195 8.09 1.63 -0.70
C LEU A 195 7.83 0.44 -1.63
N ARG A 196 8.74 -0.54 -1.64
CA ARG A 196 8.57 -1.83 -2.32
C ARG A 196 8.84 -2.95 -1.33
N PHE A 197 7.85 -3.81 -1.08
CA PHE A 197 8.03 -5.09 -0.41
C PHE A 197 7.66 -6.22 -1.39
N VAL A 198 8.67 -6.91 -1.93
CA VAL A 198 8.43 -8.08 -2.78
C VAL A 198 8.42 -9.32 -1.90
N MET A 199 7.23 -9.87 -1.71
CA MET A 199 6.89 -10.80 -0.64
C MET A 199 7.32 -12.25 -0.89
N ASN A 200 7.38 -12.70 -2.15
CA ASN A 200 7.73 -14.08 -2.54
C ASN A 200 7.08 -15.15 -1.65
N ARG A 201 5.77 -15.04 -1.39
CA ARG A 201 5.02 -15.86 -0.42
C ARG A 201 5.17 -17.36 -0.67
N ASP A 202 5.28 -17.73 -1.94
CA ASP A 202 5.41 -19.12 -2.39
C ASP A 202 6.90 -19.58 -2.46
N GLN A 203 7.83 -18.78 -1.92
CA GLN A 203 9.28 -19.01 -1.82
C GLN A 203 9.94 -19.53 -3.11
N ARG A 204 9.58 -18.92 -4.25
CA ARG A 204 10.07 -19.32 -5.57
C ARG A 204 11.47 -18.75 -5.81
N ALA A 205 12.27 -19.49 -6.59
CA ALA A 205 13.59 -19.06 -7.05
C ALA A 205 13.54 -18.07 -8.25
N THR A 206 12.36 -17.55 -8.60
CA THR A 206 12.17 -16.54 -9.64
C THR A 206 12.92 -15.25 -9.29
N LEU A 207 13.53 -14.62 -10.29
CA LEU A 207 14.10 -13.29 -10.12
C LEU A 207 12.99 -12.26 -9.93
N MET A 208 13.22 -11.31 -9.03
CA MET A 208 12.40 -10.13 -8.83
C MET A 208 13.10 -8.99 -9.58
N ASP A 209 12.45 -8.44 -10.60
CA ASP A 209 13.04 -7.45 -11.51
C ASP A 209 12.68 -6.03 -11.07
N PHE A 210 13.66 -5.13 -11.00
CA PHE A 210 13.42 -3.68 -10.91
C PHE A 210 14.24 -2.94 -11.96
N GLY A 211 13.59 -2.02 -12.69
CA GLY A 211 14.18 -1.25 -13.78
C GLY A 211 13.61 -1.63 -15.13
N ALA A 212 14.36 -1.33 -16.19
CA ALA A 212 14.02 -1.65 -17.57
C ALA A 212 15.30 -2.05 -18.34
N GLU A 213 15.13 -2.71 -19.47
CA GLU A 213 16.19 -2.82 -20.48
C GLU A 213 16.31 -1.50 -21.27
N GLU A 214 17.06 -1.48 -22.38
CA GLU A 214 17.01 -0.35 -23.30
C GLU A 214 15.57 -0.22 -23.85
N VAL A 215 14.87 0.86 -23.50
CA VAL A 215 13.47 1.11 -23.90
C VAL A 215 13.26 1.30 -25.42
N GLY A 216 14.31 1.14 -26.24
CA GLY A 216 14.22 1.18 -27.70
C GLY A 216 13.78 2.54 -28.24
N LEU A 217 14.37 3.61 -27.70
CA LEU A 217 14.03 5.01 -27.98
C LEU A 217 15.26 5.94 -28.13
N GLY A 218 16.49 5.45 -27.93
CA GLY A 218 17.69 6.31 -27.88
C GLY A 218 17.76 7.28 -26.68
N VAL A 219 16.85 7.12 -25.71
CA VAL A 219 16.81 7.89 -24.45
C VAL A 219 17.55 7.12 -23.36
N PRO A 220 18.47 7.73 -22.60
CA PRO A 220 19.19 7.08 -21.50
C PRO A 220 18.28 6.90 -20.27
N TYR A 221 17.31 5.99 -20.36
CA TYR A 221 16.28 5.80 -19.33
C TYR A 221 16.88 5.52 -17.94
N ARG A 222 16.29 6.15 -16.91
CA ARG A 222 16.71 6.16 -15.50
C ARG A 222 15.49 5.93 -14.61
N LEU A 223 15.42 4.80 -13.92
CA LEU A 223 14.42 4.57 -12.87
C LEU A 223 14.84 5.31 -11.59
N ILE A 224 13.96 6.12 -11.02
CA ILE A 224 14.18 6.81 -9.74
C ILE A 224 13.17 6.30 -8.72
N LEU A 225 13.67 5.82 -7.58
CA LEU A 225 12.89 5.42 -6.41
C LEU A 225 13.19 6.37 -5.26
N GLY A 226 12.14 6.96 -4.68
CA GLY A 226 12.22 7.96 -3.61
C GLY A 226 12.43 9.39 -4.14
N ASN A 227 13.06 10.22 -3.32
CA ASN A 227 13.41 11.59 -3.62
C ASN A 227 14.94 11.79 -3.59
N PRO A 228 15.63 11.90 -4.74
CA PRO A 228 17.09 11.96 -4.81
C PRO A 228 17.69 13.34 -4.47
N GLU A 229 16.91 14.42 -4.56
CA GLU A 229 17.38 15.80 -4.38
C GLU A 229 16.55 16.54 -3.32
N ARG A 230 17.04 17.68 -2.81
CA ARG A 230 16.39 18.40 -1.70
C ARG A 230 15.89 19.77 -2.14
N ASP A 231 14.58 19.95 -2.19
CA ASP A 231 13.95 21.27 -2.30
C ASP A 231 13.31 21.66 -0.96
N THR A 232 14.00 22.50 -0.18
CA THR A 232 13.53 22.97 1.13
C THR A 232 12.24 23.78 1.07
N ASN A 233 11.91 24.35 -0.09
CA ASN A 233 10.83 25.31 -0.24
C ASN A 233 9.57 24.69 -0.84
N ASN A 234 9.62 23.41 -1.25
CA ASN A 234 8.51 22.74 -1.90
C ASN A 234 7.26 22.67 -0.99
N PRO A 235 6.03 22.82 -1.52
CA PRO A 235 4.83 22.52 -0.76
C PRO A 235 4.76 21.06 -0.30
N ASP A 236 5.24 20.10 -1.10
CA ASP A 236 5.19 18.67 -0.75
C ASP A 236 6.28 18.30 0.29
N PRO A 237 5.93 17.75 1.47
CA PRO A 237 6.91 17.39 2.50
C PRO A 237 7.85 16.24 2.09
N THR A 238 7.48 15.42 1.09
CA THR A 238 8.35 14.35 0.55
C THR A 238 9.45 14.87 -0.37
N ARG A 239 9.40 16.14 -0.80
CA ARG A 239 10.46 16.81 -1.59
C ARG A 239 11.48 17.58 -0.73
N ARG A 240 11.17 17.86 0.54
CA ARG A 240 11.99 18.69 1.46
C ARG A 240 13.25 18.02 2.01
N GLU A 241 13.41 16.72 1.77
CA GLU A 241 14.52 15.87 2.23
C GLU A 241 14.84 14.79 1.19
N ILE A 242 16.10 14.35 1.15
CA ILE A 242 16.50 13.15 0.38
C ILE A 242 16.05 11.90 1.15
N GLY A 243 15.45 10.93 0.46
CA GLY A 243 15.05 9.65 1.04
C GLY A 243 13.81 9.04 0.40
N PHE A 244 12.97 8.39 1.20
CA PHE A 244 11.65 7.86 0.84
C PHE A 244 11.66 6.63 -0.11
N ALA A 245 12.73 5.82 -0.14
CA ALA A 245 12.74 4.52 -0.84
C ALA A 245 13.20 3.30 0.00
N PRO A 246 12.64 3.04 1.21
CA PRO A 246 12.88 1.77 1.90
C PRO A 246 12.37 0.58 1.06
N ILE A 247 13.16 -0.49 0.92
CA ILE A 247 12.85 -1.67 0.08
C ILE A 247 13.13 -2.96 0.84
N HIS A 248 12.25 -3.96 0.70
CA HIS A 248 12.47 -5.33 1.16
C HIS A 248 12.16 -6.34 0.03
N VAL A 249 13.01 -7.34 -0.17
CA VAL A 249 12.81 -8.39 -1.20
C VAL A 249 13.10 -9.79 -0.63
N ASN A 250 12.07 -10.63 -0.54
CA ASN A 250 12.11 -12.01 -0.03
C ASN A 250 12.68 -13.03 -1.05
N GLY A 251 13.61 -12.63 -1.90
CA GLY A 251 14.12 -13.46 -2.99
C GLY A 251 15.34 -12.86 -3.68
N ASN A 252 15.68 -13.40 -4.85
CA ASN A 252 16.76 -12.88 -5.67
C ASN A 252 16.31 -11.60 -6.39
N LEU A 253 17.05 -10.51 -6.24
CA LEU A 253 16.77 -9.21 -6.85
C LEU A 253 17.65 -9.03 -8.09
N ARG A 254 17.05 -8.68 -9.24
CA ARG A 254 17.77 -8.24 -10.44
C ARG A 254 17.47 -6.76 -10.72
N TRP A 255 18.51 -5.93 -10.63
CA TRP A 255 18.47 -4.57 -11.17
C TRP A 255 18.72 -4.60 -12.69
N SER A 256 18.04 -3.72 -13.43
CA SER A 256 18.19 -3.58 -14.89
C SER A 256 18.23 -2.12 -15.31
N GLY A 257 19.19 -1.75 -16.17
CA GLY A 257 19.35 -0.38 -16.68
C GLY A 257 19.98 0.58 -15.66
N ASN A 258 19.67 1.88 -15.76
CA ASN A 258 20.14 2.89 -14.81
C ASN A 258 19.09 3.08 -13.69
N VAL A 259 19.47 2.83 -12.45
CA VAL A 259 18.59 2.87 -11.29
C VAL A 259 19.16 3.76 -10.18
N GLN A 260 18.34 4.65 -9.64
CA GLN A 260 18.65 5.46 -8.47
C GLN A 260 17.69 5.18 -7.32
N ILE A 261 18.25 5.04 -6.11
CA ILE A 261 17.52 4.72 -4.89
C ILE A 261 17.86 5.78 -3.84
N ALA A 262 16.87 6.54 -3.39
CA ALA A 262 17.06 7.55 -2.36
C ALA A 262 16.69 7.03 -0.96
N LEU A 263 17.66 6.95 -0.05
CA LEU A 263 17.45 6.57 1.34
C LEU A 263 17.80 7.71 2.29
N ASN A 264 16.99 7.88 3.33
CA ASN A 264 17.36 8.64 4.52
C ASN A 264 17.81 7.67 5.64
N PRO A 265 19.13 7.54 5.91
CA PRO A 265 19.64 6.62 6.93
C PRO A 265 19.08 6.85 8.32
N ASP A 266 18.80 8.12 8.64
CA ASP A 266 18.41 8.60 9.97
C ASP A 266 16.93 8.36 10.25
N ARG A 267 16.08 8.38 9.20
CA ARG A 267 14.70 7.87 9.22
C ARG A 267 14.60 6.34 9.28
N GLY A 268 15.71 5.60 9.23
CA GLY A 268 15.73 4.13 9.24
C GLY A 268 15.44 3.49 7.88
N GLU A 269 15.70 4.18 6.77
CA GLU A 269 15.42 3.65 5.43
C GLU A 269 16.59 2.82 4.91
N ARG A 270 16.28 1.67 4.32
CA ARG A 270 17.21 0.58 3.99
C ARG A 270 16.74 -0.18 2.75
N VAL A 271 17.65 -0.84 2.05
CA VAL A 271 17.36 -1.85 1.02
C VAL A 271 17.82 -3.21 1.52
N TYR A 272 16.88 -4.10 1.78
CA TYR A 272 17.12 -5.43 2.33
C TYR A 272 16.65 -6.52 1.36
N VAL A 273 17.53 -7.46 1.03
CA VAL A 273 17.29 -8.55 0.08
C VAL A 273 17.65 -9.87 0.73
N ALA A 274 16.67 -10.75 0.95
CA ALA A 274 16.89 -12.05 1.59
C ALA A 274 17.56 -13.08 0.67
N GLY A 275 17.58 -12.84 -0.65
CA GLY A 275 18.31 -13.64 -1.64
C GLY A 275 19.58 -12.96 -2.16
N GLU A 276 19.99 -13.33 -3.37
CA GLU A 276 21.14 -12.74 -4.05
C GLU A 276 20.76 -11.49 -4.88
N ILE A 277 21.62 -10.48 -4.88
CA ILE A 277 21.50 -9.28 -5.72
C ILE A 277 22.32 -9.49 -7.01
N ILE A 278 21.64 -9.35 -8.13
CA ILE A 278 22.14 -9.54 -9.49
C ILE A 278 21.95 -8.22 -10.25
N HIS A 279 22.90 -7.89 -11.11
CA HIS A 279 22.79 -6.77 -12.06
C HIS A 279 22.65 -7.38 -13.46
N HIS A 280 21.76 -6.84 -14.29
CA HIS A 280 21.72 -7.17 -15.70
C HIS A 280 22.94 -6.58 -16.44
N GLU A 281 23.16 -6.98 -17.69
CA GLU A 281 24.18 -6.35 -18.54
C GLU A 281 23.93 -4.83 -18.64
N ASN A 282 25.00 -4.05 -18.67
CA ASN A 282 24.99 -2.57 -18.72
C ASN A 282 24.19 -1.86 -17.61
N THR A 283 23.95 -2.52 -16.47
CA THR A 283 23.18 -1.95 -15.35
C THR A 283 24.04 -1.12 -14.41
N THR A 284 23.59 0.10 -14.10
CA THR A 284 24.19 1.00 -13.11
C THR A 284 23.19 1.26 -11.97
N VAL A 285 23.62 1.12 -10.72
CA VAL A 285 22.76 1.29 -9.54
C VAL A 285 23.43 2.25 -8.57
N THR A 286 22.78 3.38 -8.28
CA THR A 286 23.32 4.42 -7.39
C THR A 286 22.40 4.63 -6.20
N LEU A 287 22.95 4.41 -5.00
CA LEU A 287 22.35 4.81 -3.74
C LEU A 287 22.61 6.30 -3.50
N ILE A 288 21.58 7.05 -3.16
CA ILE A 288 21.62 8.48 -2.86
C ILE A 288 21.15 8.70 -1.42
N THR A 289 21.89 9.49 -0.65
CA THR A 289 21.58 9.79 0.76
C THR A 289 21.86 11.26 1.07
N PRO A 290 21.34 11.80 2.19
CA PRO A 290 21.74 13.10 2.72
C PRO A 290 23.25 13.30 2.98
N ARG A 291 24.07 12.24 2.88
CA ARG A 291 25.52 12.24 3.12
C ARG A 291 26.35 12.09 1.84
N GLY A 292 25.71 11.89 0.69
CA GLY A 292 26.36 11.67 -0.60
C GLY A 292 25.77 10.50 -1.41
N GLN A 293 26.38 10.24 -2.56
CA GLN A 293 26.02 9.17 -3.50
C GLN A 293 27.04 8.01 -3.44
N ILE A 294 26.57 6.78 -3.63
CA ILE A 294 27.37 5.55 -3.56
C ILE A 294 26.97 4.65 -4.73
N SER A 295 27.94 4.21 -5.53
CA SER A 295 27.72 3.18 -6.56
C SER A 295 27.57 1.81 -5.89
N LEU A 296 26.56 1.04 -6.29
CA LEU A 296 26.25 -0.28 -5.75
C LEU A 296 26.67 -1.38 -6.72
N LEU A 297 27.06 -2.53 -6.17
CA LEU A 297 27.59 -3.68 -6.91
C LEU A 297 26.73 -4.93 -6.67
N PRO A 298 26.72 -5.91 -7.58
CA PRO A 298 26.01 -7.18 -7.38
C PRO A 298 26.69 -8.03 -6.30
N SER A 299 25.94 -8.92 -5.65
CA SER A 299 26.38 -9.75 -4.53
C SER A 299 27.60 -10.64 -4.78
N ARG A 300 27.98 -10.86 -6.04
CA ARG A 300 29.14 -11.69 -6.46
C ARG A 300 30.42 -10.89 -6.70
N ASP A 301 30.35 -9.55 -6.71
CA ASP A 301 31.54 -8.72 -6.87
C ASP A 301 32.47 -8.84 -5.63
N PRO A 302 33.79 -9.06 -5.81
CA PRO A 302 34.74 -9.07 -4.70
C PRO A 302 34.75 -7.78 -3.87
N ASN A 303 34.37 -6.65 -4.46
CA ASN A 303 34.35 -5.32 -3.84
C ASN A 303 32.98 -4.94 -3.26
N PHE A 304 32.05 -5.89 -3.13
CA PHE A 304 30.71 -5.64 -2.59
C PHE A 304 30.77 -5.02 -1.17
N ILE A 305 30.23 -3.81 -1.04
CA ILE A 305 29.98 -3.10 0.21
C ILE A 305 28.48 -3.12 0.54
N THR A 306 28.13 -3.04 1.83
CA THR A 306 26.75 -2.77 2.27
C THR A 306 26.38 -1.29 2.32
N ALA A 307 27.30 -0.40 1.90
CA ALA A 307 27.18 1.05 2.05
C ALA A 307 26.89 1.49 3.50
N GLY A 308 27.55 0.86 4.49
CA GLY A 308 27.33 1.14 5.91
C GLY A 308 26.09 0.47 6.50
N GLY A 309 25.76 -0.74 6.04
CA GLY A 309 24.56 -1.49 6.43
C GLY A 309 23.25 -0.94 5.83
N LEU A 310 23.33 -0.09 4.81
CA LEU A 310 22.17 0.49 4.10
C LEU A 310 21.61 -0.42 3.01
N TYR A 311 22.47 -1.22 2.37
CA TYR A 311 22.20 -2.10 1.25
C TYR A 311 22.68 -3.52 1.61
N ARG A 312 21.78 -4.47 1.85
CA ARG A 312 22.15 -5.79 2.40
C ARG A 312 21.50 -6.94 1.63
N ASP A 313 22.26 -8.02 1.46
CA ASP A 313 21.86 -9.24 0.75
C ASP A 313 21.81 -10.48 1.66
N GLY A 314 21.33 -11.60 1.14
CA GLY A 314 21.13 -12.84 1.89
C GLY A 314 22.39 -13.62 2.26
N LYS A 315 23.61 -13.12 1.97
CA LYS A 315 24.83 -13.93 2.19
C LYS A 315 25.22 -13.99 3.67
N PRO A 316 25.52 -15.18 4.24
CA PRO A 316 25.91 -15.35 5.64
C PRO A 316 27.37 -14.95 5.90
N THR A 317 27.76 -13.76 5.43
CA THR A 317 29.13 -13.22 5.52
C THR A 317 29.11 -11.72 5.81
N THR A 318 30.24 -11.20 6.28
CA THR A 318 30.51 -9.76 6.36
C THR A 318 30.93 -9.24 4.98
N ALA A 319 30.57 -8.00 4.66
CA ALA A 319 31.06 -7.29 3.46
C ALA A 319 32.41 -6.60 3.70
N ILE A 320 33.03 -6.07 2.64
CA ILE A 320 34.35 -5.42 2.74
C ILE A 320 34.32 -4.11 3.56
N ASP A 321 33.15 -3.49 3.73
CA ASP A 321 32.93 -2.35 4.64
C ASP A 321 32.70 -2.75 6.11
N GLY A 322 32.85 -4.04 6.47
CA GLY A 322 32.84 -4.53 7.85
C GLY A 322 31.47 -4.82 8.45
N TYR A 323 30.38 -4.62 7.69
CA TYR A 323 29.01 -4.86 8.14
C TYR A 323 28.49 -6.25 7.75
N PRO A 324 27.59 -6.87 8.54
CA PRO A 324 26.95 -8.13 8.19
C PRO A 324 26.03 -7.94 6.97
N ARG A 325 26.04 -8.89 6.05
CA ARG A 325 25.16 -8.90 4.87
C ARG A 325 23.81 -9.51 5.23
N SER A 326 23.79 -10.83 5.42
CA SER A 326 22.64 -11.69 5.75
C SER A 326 21.35 -10.97 6.16
N ILE A 327 20.34 -11.00 5.28
CA ILE A 327 18.95 -10.64 5.57
C ILE A 327 18.11 -11.91 5.64
N ALA A 328 17.27 -12.03 6.67
CA ALA A 328 16.33 -13.13 6.79
C ALA A 328 15.03 -12.86 6.02
N TYR A 329 14.43 -13.91 5.48
CA TYR A 329 13.10 -13.87 4.87
C TYR A 329 12.03 -13.46 5.91
N LEU A 330 11.24 -12.44 5.56
CA LEU A 330 10.13 -11.89 6.34
C LEU A 330 8.82 -12.55 5.89
N GLU A 331 8.26 -13.46 6.71
CA GLU A 331 6.99 -14.13 6.37
C GLU A 331 5.88 -13.09 6.11
N PRO A 332 5.30 -13.03 4.90
CA PRO A 332 4.48 -11.90 4.50
C PRO A 332 3.08 -11.90 5.13
N PRO A 333 2.44 -10.72 5.20
CA PRO A 333 1.07 -10.59 5.69
C PRO A 333 0.07 -11.24 4.72
N ARG A 334 -1.04 -11.75 5.25
CA ARG A 334 -2.06 -12.49 4.47
C ARG A 334 -3.46 -11.93 4.73
N MET A 335 -4.19 -11.67 3.65
CA MET A 335 -5.57 -11.13 3.67
C MET A 335 -6.65 -12.21 3.80
N ASP A 336 -6.31 -13.46 3.52
CA ASP A 336 -7.19 -14.64 3.55
C ASP A 336 -7.05 -15.50 4.83
N THR A 337 -6.44 -14.92 5.87
CA THR A 337 -6.39 -15.50 7.22
C THR A 337 -7.79 -15.80 7.75
N VAL A 338 -8.03 -17.08 8.06
CA VAL A 338 -9.26 -17.58 8.66
C VAL A 338 -9.09 -17.61 10.17
N ASP A 339 -10.00 -16.96 10.89
CA ASP A 339 -10.06 -17.07 12.35
C ASP A 339 -10.45 -18.50 12.77
N PRO A 340 -9.62 -19.21 13.57
CA PRO A 340 -9.93 -20.56 14.05
C PRO A 340 -11.20 -20.64 14.92
N ALA A 341 -11.59 -19.54 15.58
CA ALA A 341 -12.76 -19.53 16.48
C ALA A 341 -14.10 -19.42 15.72
N THR A 342 -14.16 -18.61 14.65
CA THR A 342 -15.38 -18.42 13.83
C THR A 342 -15.37 -19.19 12.52
N GLY A 343 -14.23 -19.75 12.09
CA GLY A 343 -14.07 -20.45 10.81
C GLY A 343 -14.22 -19.54 9.59
N ARG A 344 -13.97 -18.23 9.72
CA ARG A 344 -14.27 -17.21 8.70
C ARG A 344 -13.07 -16.28 8.42
N PRO A 345 -12.87 -15.82 7.17
CA PRO A 345 -11.86 -14.80 6.86
C PRO A 345 -12.21 -13.43 7.46
N ARG A 346 -11.20 -12.69 7.94
CA ARG A 346 -11.32 -11.34 8.55
C ARG A 346 -12.35 -10.45 7.84
N TYR A 347 -12.15 -10.21 6.55
CA TYR A 347 -12.89 -9.17 5.83
C TYR A 347 -14.35 -9.56 5.54
N ILE A 348 -14.69 -10.85 5.56
CA ILE A 348 -16.08 -11.33 5.47
C ILE A 348 -16.79 -11.10 6.81
N SER A 349 -16.13 -11.40 7.94
CA SER A 349 -16.67 -11.12 9.28
C SER A 349 -16.89 -9.61 9.51
N LEU A 350 -15.91 -8.78 9.13
CA LEU A 350 -15.98 -7.31 9.23
C LEU A 350 -17.05 -6.65 8.34
N THR A 351 -17.58 -7.33 7.32
CA THR A 351 -18.50 -6.73 6.34
C THR A 351 -19.80 -7.51 6.26
N ARG A 352 -19.82 -8.63 5.54
CA ARG A 352 -20.99 -9.45 5.20
C ARG A 352 -21.79 -9.91 6.42
N GLU A 353 -21.09 -10.25 7.49
CA GLU A 353 -21.67 -10.80 8.72
C GLU A 353 -21.89 -9.72 9.80
N SER A 354 -21.37 -8.51 9.59
CA SER A 354 -21.35 -7.40 10.56
C SER A 354 -22.64 -6.55 10.64
N GLY A 355 -23.71 -6.97 9.95
CA GLY A 355 -24.99 -6.28 9.94
C GLY A 355 -26.01 -6.83 10.93
N ILE A 356 -27.23 -6.30 10.84
CA ILE A 356 -28.33 -6.58 11.75
C ILE A 356 -29.13 -7.77 11.21
N TRP A 357 -29.48 -8.71 12.09
CA TRP A 357 -30.38 -9.80 11.73
C TRP A 357 -31.84 -9.31 11.68
N ARG A 358 -32.51 -9.56 10.54
CA ARG A 358 -33.91 -9.19 10.31
C ARG A 358 -34.67 -10.36 9.68
N GLN A 359 -35.98 -10.40 9.90
CA GLN A 359 -36.87 -11.40 9.30
C GLN A 359 -37.54 -10.84 8.03
N ARG A 360 -37.61 -11.64 6.97
CA ARG A 360 -38.37 -11.34 5.75
C ARG A 360 -39.87 -11.62 5.98
N PRO A 361 -40.78 -11.06 5.14
CA PRO A 361 -42.22 -11.36 5.22
C PRO A 361 -42.59 -12.86 5.07
N ASN A 362 -41.70 -13.70 4.53
CA ASN A 362 -41.89 -15.15 4.42
C ASN A 362 -41.35 -15.93 5.66
N GLY A 363 -41.01 -15.26 6.75
CA GLY A 363 -40.50 -15.87 7.99
C GLY A 363 -39.00 -16.22 7.99
N SER A 364 -38.30 -16.13 6.84
CA SER A 364 -36.86 -16.41 6.76
C SER A 364 -36.01 -15.27 7.34
N TRP A 365 -34.93 -15.60 8.06
CA TRP A 365 -33.98 -14.62 8.62
C TRP A 365 -32.84 -14.33 7.64
N TYR A 366 -32.36 -13.08 7.65
CA TYR A 366 -31.20 -12.62 6.88
C TYR A 366 -30.40 -11.58 7.68
N ASN A 367 -29.13 -11.39 7.31
CA ASN A 367 -28.24 -10.38 7.89
C ASN A 367 -28.10 -9.22 6.89
N THR A 368 -28.33 -7.97 7.31
CA THR A 368 -28.26 -6.79 6.42
C THR A 368 -26.86 -6.52 5.88
N GLY A 369 -25.81 -7.07 6.51
CA GLY A 369 -24.43 -7.04 6.03
C GLY A 369 -24.26 -7.74 4.68
N GLN A 370 -25.05 -8.79 4.39
CA GLN A 370 -25.06 -9.47 3.08
C GLN A 370 -25.48 -8.56 1.92
N TYR A 371 -26.09 -7.42 2.24
CA TYR A 371 -26.55 -6.40 1.29
C TYR A 371 -25.72 -5.10 1.36
N GLY A 372 -24.63 -5.08 2.13
CA GLY A 372 -23.77 -3.92 2.31
C GLY A 372 -24.19 -2.95 3.42
N TYR A 373 -25.07 -3.36 4.33
CA TYR A 373 -25.51 -2.54 5.48
C TYR A 373 -25.07 -3.20 6.80
N GLY A 374 -23.76 -3.18 7.06
CA GLY A 374 -23.13 -3.62 8.31
C GLY A 374 -22.10 -2.60 8.83
N ARG A 375 -21.27 -2.99 9.80
CA ARG A 375 -20.13 -2.18 10.28
C ARG A 375 -19.14 -1.91 9.15
N GLY A 376 -18.98 -2.83 8.21
CA GLY A 376 -18.23 -2.63 6.96
C GLY A 376 -19.11 -2.91 5.74
N ILE A 377 -18.69 -2.41 4.58
CA ILE A 377 -19.45 -2.53 3.33
C ILE A 377 -19.05 -3.80 2.58
N TYR A 378 -20.04 -4.64 2.30
CA TYR A 378 -19.88 -5.87 1.51
C TYR A 378 -20.43 -5.71 0.09
N ILE A 379 -19.67 -6.20 -0.88
CA ILE A 379 -20.03 -6.24 -2.29
C ILE A 379 -19.88 -7.68 -2.80
N ASP A 380 -20.99 -8.41 -2.92
CA ASP A 380 -21.01 -9.60 -3.77
C ASP A 380 -21.00 -9.15 -5.23
N ASN A 381 -19.84 -9.29 -5.87
CA ASN A 381 -19.66 -9.18 -7.31
C ASN A 381 -18.74 -10.30 -7.83
N THR A 382 -18.89 -11.52 -7.29
CA THR A 382 -18.12 -12.73 -7.67
C THR A 382 -17.97 -12.94 -9.18
N GLN A 383 -18.96 -12.52 -9.98
CA GLN A 383 -18.98 -12.66 -11.44
C GLN A 383 -18.02 -11.71 -12.17
N ASP A 384 -17.46 -10.71 -11.48
CA ASP A 384 -16.52 -9.74 -12.07
C ASP A 384 -15.07 -10.24 -12.12
N ILE A 385 -14.76 -11.41 -11.55
CA ILE A 385 -13.40 -11.96 -11.55
C ILE A 385 -12.98 -12.33 -12.98
N GLN A 386 -11.96 -11.65 -13.50
CA GLN A 386 -11.31 -12.00 -14.76
C GLN A 386 -10.35 -13.18 -14.55
N GLN A 387 -10.85 -14.41 -14.71
CA GLN A 387 -10.06 -15.62 -14.54
C GLN A 387 -9.00 -15.77 -15.65
N GLU A 388 -7.72 -15.91 -15.26
CA GLU A 388 -6.67 -16.36 -16.17
C GLU A 388 -6.85 -17.84 -16.53
N SER A 389 -6.57 -18.21 -17.78
CA SER A 389 -6.63 -19.59 -18.26
C SER A 389 -5.27 -20.09 -18.72
N ARG A 390 -5.03 -21.39 -18.56
CA ARG A 390 -3.83 -22.08 -19.06
C ARG A 390 -4.26 -23.24 -19.94
N SER A 391 -3.88 -23.18 -21.22
CA SER A 391 -4.14 -24.23 -22.21
C SER A 391 -2.87 -24.50 -23.00
N PHE A 392 -2.75 -25.72 -23.52
CA PHE A 392 -1.59 -26.21 -24.29
C PHE A 392 -1.32 -25.39 -25.56
N ILE A 393 -2.35 -24.72 -26.12
CA ILE A 393 -2.29 -23.90 -27.34
C ILE A 393 -2.08 -22.40 -26.99
N GLY A 394 -1.77 -22.09 -25.73
CA GLY A 394 -1.76 -20.73 -25.17
C GLY A 394 -3.05 -20.44 -24.40
N GLY A 395 -2.96 -19.55 -23.41
CA GLY A 395 -4.07 -19.20 -22.52
C GLY A 395 -4.19 -17.70 -22.30
N TYR A 396 -5.32 -17.26 -21.76
CA TYR A 396 -5.58 -15.85 -21.44
C TYR A 396 -4.89 -15.49 -20.11
N SER A 397 -4.01 -14.48 -20.15
CA SER A 397 -3.47 -13.84 -18.94
C SER A 397 -3.79 -12.35 -18.97
N LEU A 398 -4.07 -11.79 -17.79
CA LEU A 398 -4.41 -10.38 -17.62
C LEU A 398 -3.25 -9.49 -18.10
N ARG A 399 -2.01 -9.86 -17.79
CA ARG A 399 -0.81 -9.14 -18.24
C ARG A 399 -0.69 -9.10 -19.76
N SER A 400 -1.00 -10.18 -20.48
CA SER A 400 -0.97 -10.16 -21.94
C SER A 400 -2.18 -9.43 -22.57
N ASP A 401 -3.25 -9.17 -21.82
CA ASP A 401 -4.39 -8.37 -22.25
C ASP A 401 -4.08 -6.87 -22.10
N TRP A 402 -3.54 -6.48 -20.94
CA TRP A 402 -3.10 -5.11 -20.65
C TRP A 402 -1.99 -4.61 -21.59
N LEU A 403 -1.07 -5.49 -21.98
CA LEU A 403 0.01 -5.19 -22.93
C LEU A 403 -0.41 -5.26 -24.41
N LYS A 404 -1.63 -5.73 -24.74
CA LYS A 404 -2.10 -5.86 -26.13
C LYS A 404 -3.46 -5.16 -26.31
N PRO A 405 -3.47 -3.82 -26.43
CA PRO A 405 -4.69 -3.06 -26.62
C PRO A 405 -5.54 -3.54 -27.80
N GLY A 406 -6.85 -3.70 -27.56
CA GLY A 406 -7.82 -4.21 -28.53
C GLY A 406 -7.95 -5.74 -28.60
N ASN A 407 -7.11 -6.50 -27.89
CA ASN A 407 -7.07 -7.97 -28.00
C ASN A 407 -8.11 -8.71 -27.13
N SER A 408 -9.05 -8.01 -26.50
CA SER A 408 -10.11 -8.62 -25.69
C SER A 408 -11.39 -7.78 -25.64
N ARG A 409 -12.49 -8.40 -25.18
CA ARG A 409 -13.80 -7.73 -24.94
C ARG A 409 -13.77 -6.63 -23.88
N TYR A 410 -12.66 -6.47 -23.15
CA TYR A 410 -12.48 -5.44 -22.14
C TYR A 410 -11.82 -4.18 -22.71
N TRP A 411 -11.34 -4.22 -23.96
CA TRP A 411 -10.90 -3.03 -24.70
C TRP A 411 -12.07 -2.45 -25.52
N ASN A 412 -12.43 -1.21 -25.22
CA ASN A 412 -13.50 -0.45 -25.86
C ASN A 412 -12.87 0.76 -26.58
N GLY A 413 -12.30 0.51 -27.76
CA GLY A 413 -11.44 1.48 -28.44
C GLY A 413 -10.17 1.76 -27.61
N PRO A 414 -9.88 3.02 -27.23
CA PRO A 414 -8.70 3.35 -26.45
C PRO A 414 -8.81 2.95 -24.97
N PHE A 415 -10.03 2.69 -24.48
CA PHE A 415 -10.33 2.48 -23.07
C PHE A 415 -10.25 1.00 -22.70
N TYR A 416 -9.47 0.65 -21.68
CA TYR A 416 -9.59 -0.64 -21.00
C TYR A 416 -10.65 -0.50 -19.90
N GLU A 417 -11.73 -1.27 -20.02
CA GLU A 417 -12.94 -1.22 -19.20
C GLU A 417 -13.17 -2.58 -18.52
N PRO A 418 -12.46 -2.87 -17.42
CA PRO A 418 -12.60 -4.15 -16.74
C PRO A 418 -13.98 -4.26 -16.05
N PRO A 419 -14.51 -5.49 -15.90
CA PRO A 419 -15.58 -5.75 -14.95
C PRO A 419 -15.07 -5.53 -13.52
N GLY A 420 -15.97 -5.09 -12.64
CA GLY A 420 -15.66 -4.74 -11.26
C GLY A 420 -16.64 -3.72 -10.70
N ALA A 421 -16.82 -3.71 -9.38
CA ALA A 421 -17.55 -2.65 -8.70
C ALA A 421 -16.74 -1.35 -8.73
N TYR A 422 -17.33 -0.26 -9.22
CA TYR A 422 -16.68 1.04 -9.30
C TYR A 422 -16.94 1.86 -8.03
N ILE A 423 -15.86 2.25 -7.36
CA ILE A 423 -15.82 2.97 -6.08
C ILE A 423 -15.25 4.36 -6.33
N GLU A 424 -16.08 5.38 -6.14
CA GLU A 424 -15.76 6.79 -6.28
C GLU A 424 -15.63 7.39 -4.88
N LEU A 425 -14.41 7.70 -4.45
CA LEU A 425 -14.18 8.38 -3.17
C LEU A 425 -14.54 9.87 -3.34
N VAL A 426 -15.44 10.38 -2.50
CA VAL A 426 -16.06 11.70 -2.72
C VAL A 426 -15.94 12.60 -1.50
N GLU A 427 -15.54 13.83 -1.77
CA GLU A 427 -15.65 14.94 -0.84
C GLU A 427 -16.25 16.15 -1.58
N GLN A 428 -17.13 16.88 -0.89
CA GLN A 428 -17.74 18.11 -1.36
C GLN A 428 -17.43 19.20 -0.35
N ARG A 429 -16.91 20.32 -0.85
CA ARG A 429 -16.55 21.51 -0.06
C ARG A 429 -17.36 22.72 -0.52
N ASN A 430 -17.57 23.66 0.40
CA ASN A 430 -17.98 25.02 0.10
C ASN A 430 -16.95 25.96 0.75
N GLY A 431 -16.00 26.46 -0.04
CA GLY A 431 -14.76 27.03 0.49
C GLY A 431 -14.03 26.01 1.37
N ASN A 432 -13.70 26.41 2.60
CA ASN A 432 -13.00 25.53 3.55
C ASN A 432 -13.91 24.57 4.32
N GLN A 433 -15.24 24.64 4.16
CA GLN A 433 -16.19 23.79 4.90
C GLN A 433 -16.57 22.55 4.09
N ILE A 434 -16.36 21.36 4.66
CA ILE A 434 -16.85 20.10 4.08
C ILE A 434 -18.37 20.02 4.26
N THR A 435 -19.10 19.87 3.15
CA THR A 435 -20.58 19.80 3.12
C THR A 435 -21.09 18.37 3.04
N ALA A 436 -20.35 17.48 2.37
CA ALA A 436 -20.58 16.03 2.37
C ALA A 436 -19.25 15.30 2.09
N GLN A 437 -19.02 14.15 2.73
CA GLN A 437 -17.86 13.30 2.43
C GLN A 437 -18.17 11.82 2.63
N GLY A 438 -17.50 10.94 1.87
CA GLY A 438 -17.74 9.50 1.88
C GLY A 438 -17.32 8.82 0.56
N PHE A 439 -18.14 7.90 0.06
CA PHE A 439 -17.86 7.14 -1.17
C PHE A 439 -19.14 6.68 -1.87
N ARG A 440 -19.14 6.68 -3.19
CA ARG A 440 -20.22 6.16 -4.04
C ARG A 440 -19.79 4.84 -4.66
N ILE A 441 -20.65 3.83 -4.58
CA ILE A 441 -20.36 2.48 -5.11
C ILE A 441 -21.38 2.14 -6.20
N THR A 442 -20.86 1.88 -7.40
CA THR A 442 -21.61 1.51 -8.59
C THR A 442 -21.35 0.04 -8.92
N ARG A 443 -22.41 -0.77 -8.85
CA ARG A 443 -22.47 -2.17 -9.28
C ARG A 443 -22.17 -2.31 -10.78
N ASN A 444 -21.80 -3.50 -11.23
CA ASN A 444 -21.50 -3.76 -12.64
C ASN A 444 -22.74 -3.46 -13.50
N GLN A 445 -22.61 -2.53 -14.44
CA GLN A 445 -23.71 -2.12 -15.31
C GLN A 445 -24.11 -3.21 -16.31
N SER A 446 -23.15 -4.04 -16.72
CA SER A 446 -23.33 -5.08 -17.75
C SER A 446 -24.09 -6.31 -17.26
N VAL A 447 -24.28 -6.47 -15.95
CA VAL A 447 -25.00 -7.61 -15.34
C VAL A 447 -26.35 -7.12 -14.80
N PRO A 448 -27.50 -7.41 -15.44
CA PRO A 448 -28.79 -6.84 -15.04
C PRO A 448 -29.14 -7.03 -13.55
N ASN A 449 -28.81 -8.20 -13.00
CA ASN A 449 -29.15 -8.60 -11.64
C ASN A 449 -28.15 -8.12 -10.55
N ASP A 450 -27.02 -7.49 -10.91
CA ASP A 450 -26.10 -6.91 -9.92
C ASP A 450 -26.63 -5.54 -9.46
N VAL A 451 -27.33 -5.54 -8.33
CA VAL A 451 -28.09 -4.39 -7.81
C VAL A 451 -28.01 -4.31 -6.29
N TRP A 452 -28.28 -3.13 -5.74
CA TRP A 452 -28.45 -2.97 -4.30
C TRP A 452 -29.80 -3.55 -3.84
N PHE A 453 -29.81 -4.13 -2.65
CA PHE A 453 -30.99 -4.70 -2.01
C PHE A 453 -31.55 -3.72 -0.98
N ASN A 454 -32.87 -3.76 -0.76
CA ASN A 454 -33.54 -2.97 0.24
C ASN A 454 -33.27 -3.55 1.65
N PRO A 455 -32.71 -2.79 2.60
CA PRO A 455 -32.28 -3.30 3.91
C PRO A 455 -33.44 -3.61 4.88
N LEU A 456 -34.67 -3.21 4.55
CA LEU A 456 -35.86 -3.49 5.36
C LEU A 456 -36.52 -4.81 4.95
N THR A 457 -36.58 -5.11 3.65
CA THR A 457 -37.31 -6.26 3.09
C THR A 457 -36.39 -7.40 2.62
N GLY A 458 -35.12 -7.12 2.35
CA GLY A 458 -34.18 -8.06 1.75
C GLY A 458 -34.47 -8.41 0.29
N THR A 459 -35.21 -7.56 -0.41
CA THR A 459 -35.53 -7.72 -1.84
C THR A 459 -34.55 -6.93 -2.73
N PRO A 460 -34.24 -7.39 -3.95
CA PRO A 460 -33.47 -6.61 -4.91
C PRO A 460 -34.20 -5.31 -5.27
N THR A 461 -33.46 -4.31 -5.70
CA THR A 461 -33.99 -3.04 -6.22
C THR A 461 -33.46 -2.81 -7.64
N ASN A 462 -33.94 -1.78 -8.34
CA ASN A 462 -33.39 -1.40 -9.64
C ASN A 462 -32.21 -0.41 -9.51
N ILE A 463 -31.66 -0.20 -8.31
CA ILE A 463 -30.59 0.75 -8.04
C ILE A 463 -29.23 0.06 -8.14
N LYS A 464 -28.39 0.49 -9.10
CA LYS A 464 -27.01 0.02 -9.26
C LYS A 464 -25.96 0.90 -8.55
N THR A 465 -26.27 2.16 -8.29
CA THR A 465 -25.36 3.12 -7.67
C THR A 465 -25.92 3.61 -6.35
N LEU A 466 -25.13 3.53 -5.28
CA LEU A 466 -25.51 3.95 -3.93
C LEU A 466 -24.42 4.85 -3.35
N SER A 467 -24.81 5.95 -2.70
CA SER A 467 -23.91 7.00 -2.22
C SER A 467 -23.85 6.97 -0.70
N PHE A 468 -22.73 6.49 -0.16
CA PHE A 468 -22.50 6.40 1.27
C PHE A 468 -21.78 7.66 1.76
N PHE A 469 -22.39 8.39 2.69
CA PHE A 469 -21.85 9.61 3.27
C PHE A 469 -21.81 9.51 4.79
N PHE A 470 -20.83 10.17 5.43
CA PHE A 470 -20.81 10.32 6.88
C PHE A 470 -21.95 11.27 7.31
N ARG A 471 -22.72 10.89 8.34
CA ARG A 471 -23.86 11.69 8.87
C ARG A 471 -23.43 13.07 9.37
N ASP A 472 -22.21 13.17 9.86
CA ASP A 472 -21.57 14.40 10.31
C ASP A 472 -20.24 14.54 9.56
N PRO A 473 -20.25 15.17 8.37
CA PRO A 473 -19.09 15.23 7.49
C PRO A 473 -17.99 16.15 8.03
N ALA A 474 -18.28 17.03 8.99
CA ALA A 474 -17.30 17.94 9.59
C ALA A 474 -16.55 17.32 10.79
N ASN A 475 -16.94 16.13 11.25
CA ASN A 475 -16.47 15.53 12.50
C ASN A 475 -15.78 14.17 12.27
N PRO A 476 -14.43 14.12 12.25
CA PRO A 476 -13.68 12.88 12.02
C PRO A 476 -13.93 11.76 13.04
N ALA A 477 -14.39 12.08 14.26
CA ALA A 477 -14.71 11.07 15.27
C ALA A 477 -16.08 10.39 15.02
N ASN A 478 -16.98 11.05 14.28
CA ASN A 478 -18.30 10.52 13.98
C ASN A 478 -18.24 9.62 12.73
N ASN A 479 -18.01 8.31 12.94
CA ASN A 479 -17.95 7.32 11.86
C ASN A 479 -19.33 6.76 11.44
N MET A 480 -20.44 7.44 11.76
CA MET A 480 -21.78 6.96 11.40
C MET A 480 -22.05 7.20 9.92
N LEU A 481 -22.17 6.12 9.15
CA LEU A 481 -22.35 6.14 7.70
C LEU A 481 -23.83 6.05 7.33
N THR A 482 -24.23 6.72 6.25
CA THR A 482 -25.63 6.70 5.77
C THR A 482 -25.72 6.77 4.25
N ASN A 483 -26.86 6.36 3.69
CA ASN A 483 -27.10 6.36 2.24
C ASN A 483 -28.58 6.68 1.92
N GLU A 484 -28.94 6.63 0.65
CA GLU A 484 -30.27 6.97 0.13
C GLU A 484 -31.42 6.20 0.83
N PHE A 485 -31.18 4.96 1.29
CA PHE A 485 -32.15 4.17 2.05
C PHE A 485 -32.10 4.42 3.57
N THR A 486 -30.92 4.64 4.15
CA THR A 486 -30.76 4.72 5.62
C THR A 486 -30.81 6.14 6.19
N ARG A 487 -30.71 7.19 5.37
CA ARG A 487 -30.66 8.60 5.80
C ARG A 487 -31.74 9.00 6.80
N ASN A 488 -32.97 8.52 6.61
CA ASN A 488 -34.13 8.85 7.44
C ASN A 488 -34.44 7.79 8.53
N ASN A 489 -33.59 6.77 8.70
CA ASN A 489 -33.93 5.60 9.51
C ASN A 489 -32.76 5.15 10.42
N ARG A 490 -32.77 5.66 11.66
CA ARG A 490 -31.70 5.47 12.65
C ARG A 490 -31.48 4.03 13.13
N GLN A 491 -32.34 3.07 12.78
CA GLN A 491 -32.08 1.66 13.11
C GLN A 491 -30.87 1.07 12.36
N PHE A 492 -30.41 1.76 11.30
CA PHE A 492 -29.21 1.41 10.55
C PHE A 492 -28.01 2.30 10.91
N ASP A 493 -28.08 3.04 12.03
CA ASP A 493 -26.97 3.83 12.54
C ASP A 493 -25.94 2.89 13.19
N VAL A 494 -25.08 2.33 12.36
CA VAL A 494 -23.95 1.48 12.74
C VAL A 494 -22.65 2.22 12.45
N PRO A 495 -21.66 2.26 13.38
CA PRO A 495 -20.37 2.89 13.11
C PRO A 495 -19.60 2.14 12.02
N PHE A 496 -19.12 2.88 11.02
CA PHE A 496 -18.28 2.33 9.96
C PHE A 496 -16.89 1.95 10.50
N ASN A 497 -16.46 0.72 10.24
CA ASN A 497 -15.19 0.16 10.71
C ASN A 497 -14.00 0.45 9.77
N GLY A 498 -14.21 1.21 8.71
CA GLY A 498 -13.20 1.58 7.71
C GLY A 498 -13.07 0.60 6.53
N VAL A 499 -13.79 -0.53 6.51
CA VAL A 499 -13.57 -1.60 5.52
C VAL A 499 -14.66 -1.66 4.46
N ILE A 500 -14.22 -1.73 3.19
CA ILE A 500 -15.03 -2.10 2.03
C ILE A 500 -14.44 -3.41 1.46
N TYR A 501 -15.24 -4.48 1.38
CA TYR A 501 -14.82 -5.78 0.85
C TYR A 501 -15.65 -6.18 -0.37
N ALA A 502 -14.97 -6.60 -1.44
CA ALA A 502 -15.56 -7.07 -2.68
C ALA A 502 -15.13 -8.51 -3.00
N GLU A 503 -16.09 -9.36 -3.34
CA GLU A 503 -15.85 -10.75 -3.75
C GLU A 503 -15.31 -10.88 -5.19
N GLY A 504 -15.40 -9.82 -5.99
CA GLY A 504 -14.78 -9.71 -7.31
C GLY A 504 -13.94 -8.44 -7.46
N ASN A 505 -13.57 -8.13 -8.69
CA ASN A 505 -12.75 -6.97 -9.03
C ASN A 505 -13.32 -5.63 -8.51
N VAL A 506 -12.45 -4.65 -8.26
CA VAL A 506 -12.83 -3.26 -7.94
C VAL A 506 -12.12 -2.26 -8.84
N ARG A 507 -12.76 -1.10 -9.05
CA ARG A 507 -12.23 0.04 -9.82
C ARG A 507 -12.33 1.29 -8.93
N VAL A 508 -11.25 2.05 -8.74
CA VAL A 508 -11.20 3.12 -7.71
C VAL A 508 -10.57 4.41 -8.24
N ARG A 509 -11.19 5.56 -7.92
CA ARG A 509 -10.60 6.93 -8.02
C ARG A 509 -11.29 7.90 -7.04
N GLY A 510 -10.75 9.11 -6.88
CA GLY A 510 -11.38 10.24 -6.20
C GLY A 510 -10.56 10.82 -5.04
N ILE A 511 -11.25 11.51 -4.12
CA ILE A 511 -10.66 12.16 -2.94
C ILE A 511 -10.90 11.26 -1.72
N ILE A 512 -9.81 10.85 -1.05
CA ILE A 512 -9.85 10.14 0.22
C ILE A 512 -10.46 11.09 1.27
N PRO A 513 -11.61 10.75 1.88
CA PRO A 513 -12.37 11.68 2.73
C PRO A 513 -11.57 12.22 3.93
N SER A 514 -11.59 13.54 4.13
CA SER A 514 -10.80 14.26 5.15
C SER A 514 -11.03 13.75 6.57
N GLY A 515 -9.93 13.45 7.27
CA GLY A 515 -9.94 12.89 8.62
C GLY A 515 -10.31 11.41 8.68
N ARG A 516 -10.54 10.73 7.54
CA ARG A 516 -10.99 9.32 7.48
C ARG A 516 -9.90 8.40 6.97
N GLN A 517 -9.95 7.14 7.40
CA GLN A 517 -9.01 6.11 6.98
C GLN A 517 -9.79 4.89 6.50
N ILE A 518 -9.48 4.42 5.29
CA ILE A 518 -10.28 3.41 4.57
C ILE A 518 -9.38 2.27 4.06
N THR A 519 -9.89 1.04 4.15
CA THR A 519 -9.25 -0.16 3.61
C THR A 519 -10.21 -0.82 2.63
N ILE A 520 -9.92 -0.69 1.33
CA ILE A 520 -10.63 -1.37 0.25
C ILE A 520 -9.96 -2.72 0.02
N VAL A 521 -10.75 -3.79 -0.02
CA VAL A 521 -10.27 -5.16 -0.16
C VAL A 521 -11.01 -5.85 -1.31
N THR A 522 -10.29 -6.55 -2.19
CA THR A 522 -10.86 -7.34 -3.28
C THR A 522 -10.32 -8.77 -3.31
N ASN A 523 -11.22 -9.74 -3.47
CA ASN A 523 -10.94 -11.15 -3.71
C ASN A 523 -10.53 -11.44 -5.18
N GLY A 524 -10.22 -10.39 -5.97
CA GLY A 524 -9.69 -10.43 -7.33
C GLY A 524 -8.66 -9.34 -7.59
N THR A 525 -8.82 -8.56 -8.67
CA THR A 525 -7.92 -7.46 -9.06
C THR A 525 -8.50 -6.08 -8.71
N ALA A 526 -7.65 -5.17 -8.23
CA ALA A 526 -7.99 -3.77 -8.04
C ALA A 526 -7.41 -2.90 -9.16
N TYR A 527 -8.26 -2.11 -9.80
CA TYR A 527 -7.88 -1.13 -10.82
C TYR A 527 -7.94 0.29 -10.27
N ILE A 528 -6.85 1.03 -10.37
CA ILE A 528 -6.79 2.46 -10.05
C ILE A 528 -7.03 3.23 -11.35
N GLU A 529 -8.10 4.01 -11.40
CA GLU A 529 -8.64 4.57 -12.64
C GLU A 529 -8.64 6.11 -12.65
N GLY A 530 -7.68 6.73 -11.95
CA GLY A 530 -7.56 8.18 -11.81
C GLY A 530 -6.77 8.54 -10.56
N ASN A 531 -6.96 9.76 -10.07
CA ASN A 531 -6.37 10.23 -8.82
C ASN A 531 -6.89 9.44 -7.61
N LEU A 532 -6.06 9.34 -6.58
CA LEU A 532 -6.41 8.93 -5.23
C LEU A 532 -5.67 9.87 -4.27
N VAL A 533 -6.22 11.07 -4.07
CA VAL A 533 -5.58 12.14 -3.28
C VAL A 533 -6.21 12.28 -1.91
N LYS A 534 -5.43 12.72 -0.92
CA LYS A 534 -5.88 12.99 0.44
C LYS A 534 -6.71 14.28 0.52
N GLY A 535 -7.83 14.24 1.25
CA GLY A 535 -8.56 15.45 1.64
C GLY A 535 -7.80 16.28 2.69
N ASP A 536 -7.09 15.61 3.61
CA ASP A 536 -6.21 16.22 4.62
C ASP A 536 -5.02 15.30 5.01
N GLU A 537 -4.07 15.80 5.81
CA GLU A 537 -2.92 15.00 6.28
C GLU A 537 -3.31 13.76 7.13
N ARG A 538 -4.56 13.71 7.64
CA ARG A 538 -5.11 12.59 8.43
C ARG A 538 -5.80 11.54 7.55
N SER A 539 -5.97 11.81 6.26
CA SER A 539 -6.58 10.90 5.28
C SER A 539 -5.62 9.77 4.92
N ALA A 540 -6.11 8.52 4.90
CA ALA A 540 -5.29 7.37 4.52
C ALA A 540 -6.12 6.27 3.82
N LEU A 541 -5.52 5.62 2.82
CA LEU A 541 -6.16 4.57 2.02
C LEU A 541 -5.25 3.34 1.89
N ALA A 542 -5.80 2.14 2.06
CA ALA A 542 -5.23 0.91 1.52
C ALA A 542 -6.12 0.30 0.44
N ILE A 543 -5.47 -0.30 -0.56
CA ILE A 543 -6.07 -1.14 -1.60
C ILE A 543 -5.40 -2.52 -1.51
N ILE A 544 -6.13 -3.48 -0.94
CA ILE A 544 -5.71 -4.85 -0.69
C ILE A 544 -6.35 -5.75 -1.74
N ALA A 545 -5.59 -6.10 -2.78
CA ALA A 545 -6.01 -7.04 -3.81
C ALA A 545 -5.42 -8.43 -3.58
N LYS A 546 -6.23 -9.44 -3.86
CA LYS A 546 -5.78 -10.83 -3.85
C LYS A 546 -4.84 -11.12 -5.01
N ASP A 547 -5.15 -10.63 -6.21
CA ASP A 547 -4.39 -10.94 -7.42
C ASP A 547 -3.43 -9.80 -7.81
N TYR A 548 -3.94 -8.72 -8.41
CA TYR A 548 -3.11 -7.58 -8.87
C TYR A 548 -3.64 -6.24 -8.37
N VAL A 549 -2.73 -5.26 -8.23
CA VAL A 549 -3.09 -3.83 -8.17
C VAL A 549 -2.57 -3.16 -9.44
N CYS A 550 -3.48 -2.62 -10.25
CA CYS A 550 -3.22 -2.23 -11.62
C CYS A 550 -3.60 -0.75 -11.85
N VAL A 551 -2.65 0.07 -12.29
CA VAL A 551 -2.91 1.47 -12.68
C VAL A 551 -3.42 1.50 -14.12
N ASN A 552 -4.72 1.75 -14.28
CA ASN A 552 -5.40 1.81 -15.57
C ASN A 552 -5.32 3.22 -16.17
N THR A 553 -4.17 3.55 -16.75
CA THR A 553 -3.89 4.88 -17.34
C THR A 553 -4.88 5.29 -18.43
N THR A 554 -5.55 4.33 -19.06
CA THR A 554 -6.56 4.59 -20.10
C THR A 554 -7.79 5.32 -19.56
N GLN A 555 -8.04 5.29 -18.25
CA GLN A 555 -9.22 5.90 -17.61
C GLN A 555 -8.94 7.26 -16.96
N PHE A 556 -7.71 7.80 -17.05
CA PHE A 556 -7.38 9.13 -16.50
C PHE A 556 -8.31 10.22 -17.06
N LEU A 557 -8.53 10.21 -18.39
CA LEU A 557 -9.62 10.92 -19.06
C LEU A 557 -10.69 9.89 -19.50
N ARG A 558 -11.55 9.45 -18.57
CA ARG A 558 -12.57 8.43 -18.83
C ARG A 558 -13.75 8.99 -19.62
N ARG A 559 -14.53 8.13 -20.28
CA ARG A 559 -15.87 8.46 -20.79
C ARG A 559 -16.96 8.23 -19.74
N THR A 560 -18.06 8.99 -19.77
CA THR A 560 -19.24 8.75 -18.91
C THR A 560 -20.23 7.76 -19.56
N TRP A 561 -21.18 7.26 -18.79
CA TRP A 561 -22.28 6.41 -19.25
C TRP A 561 -23.25 7.08 -20.24
N GLN A 562 -23.22 8.42 -20.38
CA GLN A 562 -24.01 9.16 -21.39
C GLN A 562 -23.34 9.19 -22.76
N SER A 563 -22.05 8.81 -22.82
CA SER A 563 -21.26 8.74 -24.06
C SER A 563 -21.69 7.54 -24.93
N PRO A 564 -21.35 7.56 -26.24
CA PRO A 564 -21.44 6.37 -27.08
C PRO A 564 -20.85 5.13 -26.39
N SER A 565 -21.60 4.03 -26.38
CA SER A 565 -21.35 2.87 -25.51
C SER A 565 -20.23 1.96 -26.00
N VAL A 566 -19.98 1.94 -27.31
CA VAL A 566 -19.06 1.02 -28.00
C VAL A 566 -18.29 1.81 -29.07
N ALA A 567 -16.97 1.60 -29.16
CA ALA A 567 -16.16 2.11 -30.26
C ALA A 567 -16.37 1.27 -31.53
N GLN A 568 -16.48 1.95 -32.68
CA GLN A 568 -16.41 1.32 -34.00
C GLN A 568 -14.94 1.09 -34.35
N GLY A 569 -14.60 -0.11 -34.81
CA GLY A 569 -13.22 -0.49 -35.15
C GLY A 569 -12.95 -0.38 -36.65
N ASP A 570 -11.82 0.22 -37.01
CA ASP A 570 -11.30 0.27 -38.39
C ASP A 570 -9.87 -0.28 -38.41
N PRO A 571 -9.69 -1.62 -38.52
CA PRO A 571 -8.36 -2.23 -38.51
C PRO A 571 -7.55 -1.91 -39.77
N THR A 572 -8.11 -1.23 -40.78
CA THR A 572 -7.37 -0.77 -41.96
C THR A 572 -6.68 0.58 -41.72
N ASN A 573 -7.17 1.34 -40.74
CA ASN A 573 -6.71 2.69 -40.43
C ASN A 573 -5.67 2.71 -39.30
N VAL A 574 -4.41 2.63 -39.69
CA VAL A 574 -3.25 2.67 -38.77
C VAL A 574 -3.21 3.97 -37.94
N GLU A 575 -3.76 5.07 -38.45
CA GLU A 575 -3.81 6.35 -37.74
C GLU A 575 -4.97 6.43 -36.72
N ALA A 576 -6.08 5.77 -36.98
CA ALA A 576 -7.28 5.78 -36.14
C ALA A 576 -7.97 4.40 -36.15
N PRO A 577 -7.39 3.37 -35.49
CA PRO A 577 -7.89 1.99 -35.57
C PRO A 577 -9.25 1.77 -34.89
N PHE A 578 -9.80 2.82 -34.27
CA PHE A 578 -11.11 2.88 -33.66
C PHE A 578 -11.60 4.34 -33.58
N TYR A 579 -12.91 4.53 -33.52
CA TYR A 579 -13.55 5.80 -33.21
C TYR A 579 -14.91 5.62 -32.52
N PHE A 580 -15.35 6.64 -31.80
CA PHE A 580 -16.72 6.76 -31.29
C PHE A 580 -17.52 7.67 -32.21
N GLU A 581 -18.69 7.19 -32.64
CA GLU A 581 -19.67 7.97 -33.38
C GLU A 581 -20.55 8.78 -32.41
N VAL A 582 -20.43 10.11 -32.48
CA VAL A 582 -21.19 11.08 -31.69
C VAL A 582 -22.35 11.57 -32.54
N LEU A 583 -23.56 11.50 -31.97
CA LEU A 583 -24.82 11.85 -32.62
C LEU A 583 -25.52 13.00 -31.86
N PRO A 584 -26.48 13.74 -32.47
CA PRO A 584 -27.11 14.90 -31.82
C PRO A 584 -27.86 14.60 -30.51
N ASN A 585 -28.19 13.32 -30.27
CA ASN A 585 -28.83 12.82 -29.04
C ASN A 585 -27.89 11.96 -28.16
N ARG A 586 -26.60 11.85 -28.50
CA ARG A 586 -25.57 11.05 -27.82
C ARG A 586 -24.24 11.80 -27.82
N PRO A 587 -24.07 12.81 -26.95
CA PRO A 587 -22.82 13.56 -26.85
C PRO A 587 -21.70 12.69 -26.28
N MET A 588 -20.44 12.99 -26.60
CA MET A 588 -19.30 12.40 -25.91
C MET A 588 -19.00 13.21 -24.65
N GLN A 589 -19.01 12.55 -23.50
CA GLN A 589 -18.72 13.16 -22.20
C GLN A 589 -17.46 12.53 -21.60
N LEU A 590 -16.45 13.36 -21.33
CA LEU A 590 -15.15 12.94 -20.81
C LEU A 590 -14.91 13.54 -19.42
N GLN A 591 -14.37 12.75 -18.48
CA GLN A 591 -14.10 13.16 -17.10
C GLN A 591 -12.65 12.95 -16.69
N PHE A 592 -12.09 13.96 -16.03
CA PHE A 592 -10.73 13.97 -15.50
C PHE A 592 -10.67 14.79 -14.21
N SER A 593 -9.68 14.50 -13.37
CA SER A 593 -9.33 15.27 -12.17
C SER A 593 -7.83 15.54 -12.16
N PHE A 594 -7.39 16.58 -11.46
CA PHE A 594 -5.96 16.88 -11.30
C PHE A 594 -5.38 16.22 -10.04
N GLY A 595 -4.12 15.81 -10.06
CA GLY A 595 -3.39 15.29 -8.88
C GLY A 595 -2.69 16.38 -8.04
N VAL A 596 -2.51 17.57 -8.62
CA VAL A 596 -1.93 18.80 -8.07
C VAL A 596 -2.70 19.98 -8.69
N ASP A 597 -2.83 21.13 -8.03
CA ASP A 597 -3.55 22.27 -8.60
C ASP A 597 -2.78 22.83 -9.83
N PRO A 598 -3.37 22.85 -11.04
CA PRO A 598 -2.71 23.34 -12.24
C PRO A 598 -2.45 24.86 -12.25
N GLN A 599 -2.93 25.62 -11.27
CA GLN A 599 -2.58 27.03 -11.06
C GLN A 599 -1.15 27.20 -10.52
N ASP A 600 -0.58 26.18 -9.88
CA ASP A 600 0.82 26.16 -9.43
C ASP A 600 1.82 25.93 -10.58
N TYR A 601 1.34 25.66 -11.81
CA TYR A 601 2.18 25.39 -12.98
C TYR A 601 2.83 26.67 -13.54
N THR A 602 4.15 26.62 -13.77
CA THR A 602 4.96 27.71 -14.33
C THR A 602 5.73 27.29 -15.58
N GLY A 603 6.25 28.28 -16.31
CA GLY A 603 7.03 28.06 -17.54
C GLY A 603 6.22 28.27 -18.82
N ASN A 604 6.86 28.06 -19.97
CA ASN A 604 6.25 28.30 -21.29
C ASN A 604 5.45 27.09 -21.81
N PHE A 605 4.45 26.63 -21.05
CA PHE A 605 3.69 25.42 -21.39
C PHE A 605 2.47 25.62 -22.28
N GLY A 606 2.19 26.87 -22.69
CA GLY A 606 1.08 27.19 -23.61
C GLY A 606 -0.33 27.01 -23.02
N GLY A 607 -0.43 26.69 -21.73
CA GLY A 607 -1.68 26.47 -21.01
C GLY A 607 -2.14 25.01 -20.98
N LEU A 608 -3.15 24.72 -20.15
CA LEU A 608 -3.88 23.45 -20.15
C LEU A 608 -4.62 23.30 -21.48
N LYS A 609 -4.48 22.16 -22.18
CA LYS A 609 -5.21 21.93 -23.45
C LYS A 609 -5.89 20.56 -23.55
N LEU A 610 -7.01 20.54 -24.26
CA LEU A 610 -7.69 19.35 -24.76
C LEU A 610 -7.13 19.00 -26.15
N TYR A 611 -6.46 17.85 -26.26
CA TYR A 611 -5.95 17.32 -27.51
C TYR A 611 -6.93 16.29 -28.08
N LEU A 612 -7.29 16.39 -29.36
CA LEU A 612 -8.21 15.48 -30.05
C LEU A 612 -7.59 14.92 -31.34
N ARG A 613 -7.88 13.64 -31.62
CA ARG A 613 -7.81 13.04 -32.98
C ARG A 613 -9.23 12.77 -33.44
N HIS A 614 -9.74 13.55 -34.40
CA HIS A 614 -11.16 13.55 -34.76
C HIS A 614 -11.45 13.84 -36.23
N ALA A 615 -12.65 13.51 -36.71
CA ALA A 615 -13.05 13.66 -38.11
C ALA A 615 -14.57 13.90 -38.26
N ALA A 616 -14.98 14.41 -39.41
CA ALA A 616 -16.35 14.32 -39.90
C ALA A 616 -16.60 12.96 -40.57
N GLY A 617 -17.73 12.32 -40.28
CA GLY A 617 -18.19 11.11 -40.95
C GLY A 617 -18.81 11.35 -42.35
N GLY A 618 -18.64 12.55 -42.90
CA GLY A 618 -19.19 12.98 -44.18
C GLY A 618 -18.64 14.33 -44.61
N ALA A 619 -19.33 15.03 -45.51
CA ALA A 619 -18.86 16.29 -46.10
C ALA A 619 -18.60 17.43 -45.11
N GLY A 620 -19.22 17.39 -43.91
CA GLY A 620 -18.88 18.29 -42.82
C GLY A 620 -19.64 17.97 -41.53
N SER A 621 -18.98 18.24 -40.40
CA SER A 621 -19.53 18.05 -39.05
C SER A 621 -19.28 19.29 -38.21
N PHE A 622 -20.32 19.80 -37.55
CA PHE A 622 -20.29 20.99 -36.74
C PHE A 622 -20.48 20.60 -35.27
N ILE A 623 -19.47 20.86 -34.44
CA ILE A 623 -19.48 20.53 -33.01
C ILE A 623 -19.43 21.78 -32.13
N ASN A 624 -19.90 21.65 -30.90
CA ASN A 624 -19.57 22.55 -29.80
C ASN A 624 -19.03 21.75 -28.60
N LEU A 625 -18.40 22.47 -27.65
CA LEU A 625 -17.82 21.92 -26.43
C LEU A 625 -18.40 22.66 -25.22
N LEU A 626 -18.92 21.90 -24.26
CA LEU A 626 -19.28 22.41 -22.94
C LEU A 626 -18.25 21.96 -21.89
N VAL A 627 -17.88 22.86 -21.00
CA VAL A 627 -16.98 22.63 -19.86
C VAL A 627 -17.77 22.80 -18.57
N ASN A 628 -17.82 21.74 -17.75
CA ASN A 628 -18.55 21.67 -16.49
C ASN A 628 -20.03 22.16 -16.55
N PRO A 629 -20.85 21.65 -17.50
CA PRO A 629 -22.22 22.13 -17.73
C PRO A 629 -23.21 21.94 -16.56
N SER A 630 -22.84 21.17 -15.53
CA SER A 630 -23.64 20.99 -14.31
C SER A 630 -23.35 21.99 -13.19
N VAL A 631 -22.28 22.80 -13.31
CA VAL A 631 -21.87 23.77 -12.27
C VAL A 631 -21.47 25.14 -12.81
N SER A 632 -21.10 25.26 -14.09
CA SER A 632 -20.82 26.55 -14.72
C SER A 632 -22.11 27.20 -15.27
N PRO A 633 -22.36 28.50 -15.00
CA PRO A 633 -23.52 29.21 -15.54
C PRO A 633 -23.39 29.56 -17.04
N ASN A 634 -22.18 29.54 -17.59
CA ASN A 634 -21.93 29.67 -19.02
C ASN A 634 -20.84 28.67 -19.45
N PRO A 635 -21.18 27.39 -19.63
CA PRO A 635 -20.22 26.32 -19.87
C PRO A 635 -19.63 26.32 -21.29
N LEU A 636 -20.01 27.26 -22.16
CA LEU A 636 -19.79 27.17 -23.60
C LEU A 636 -18.38 27.64 -24.00
N TYR A 637 -17.58 26.72 -24.53
CA TYR A 637 -16.24 26.99 -25.05
C TYR A 637 -16.30 27.76 -26.38
N GLN A 638 -15.51 28.84 -26.50
CA GLN A 638 -15.46 29.65 -27.73
C GLN A 638 -14.25 29.25 -28.61
N PHE A 639 -14.51 28.49 -29.68
CA PHE A 639 -13.53 28.13 -30.71
C PHE A 639 -13.12 29.29 -31.63
N ASN A 640 -13.90 30.38 -31.67
CA ASN A 640 -13.64 31.62 -32.39
C ASN A 640 -13.22 31.43 -33.87
N GLN A 641 -13.88 30.50 -34.59
CA GLN A 641 -13.54 30.16 -35.96
C GLN A 641 -14.08 31.19 -36.98
N PRO A 642 -13.24 31.80 -37.83
CA PRO A 642 -13.70 32.78 -38.81
C PRO A 642 -14.76 32.23 -39.76
N GLY A 643 -15.86 32.97 -39.93
CA GLY A 643 -17.00 32.59 -40.77
C GLY A 643 -18.10 31.78 -40.06
N PHE A 644 -17.94 31.48 -38.77
CA PHE A 644 -18.89 30.68 -37.98
C PHE A 644 -19.20 31.35 -36.63
N PRO A 645 -20.31 30.99 -35.96
CA PRO A 645 -20.56 31.39 -34.57
C PRO A 645 -19.40 30.99 -33.65
N THR A 646 -19.07 31.85 -32.68
CA THR A 646 -17.84 31.76 -31.87
C THR A 646 -17.71 30.46 -31.08
N TYR A 647 -18.83 29.80 -30.76
CA TYR A 647 -18.91 28.55 -30.00
C TYR A 647 -18.81 27.27 -30.84
N MET A 648 -18.68 27.38 -32.17
CA MET A 648 -18.79 26.24 -33.10
C MET A 648 -17.45 25.91 -33.77
N TYR A 649 -17.12 24.62 -33.84
CA TYR A 649 -15.97 24.11 -34.60
C TYR A 649 -16.42 23.35 -35.86
N PRO A 650 -15.97 23.76 -37.06
CA PRO A 650 -16.34 23.15 -38.35
C PRO A 650 -15.29 22.16 -38.87
N LEU A 651 -15.64 20.87 -38.89
CA LEU A 651 -14.89 19.82 -39.59
C LEU A 651 -15.40 19.62 -41.02
N GLY A 652 -14.54 19.14 -41.92
CA GLY A 652 -14.84 18.90 -43.34
C GLY A 652 -14.31 19.98 -44.30
N ARG A 653 -13.60 20.99 -43.79
CA ARG A 653 -12.99 22.07 -44.60
C ARG A 653 -11.81 21.61 -45.45
N THR A 654 -11.21 20.46 -45.12
CA THR A 654 -10.18 19.80 -45.92
C THR A 654 -10.40 18.29 -45.94
N THR A 655 -9.81 17.60 -46.92
CA THR A 655 -9.82 16.13 -47.01
C THR A 655 -9.15 15.44 -45.82
N PHE A 656 -8.35 16.15 -45.02
CA PHE A 656 -7.72 15.62 -43.80
C PHE A 656 -8.64 15.67 -42.57
N GLN A 657 -9.78 16.37 -42.64
CA GLN A 657 -10.80 16.44 -41.59
C GLN A 657 -11.98 15.47 -41.83
N VAL A 658 -11.94 14.66 -42.90
CA VAL A 658 -13.02 13.76 -43.31
C VAL A 658 -12.53 12.31 -43.30
N TYR A 659 -13.32 11.43 -42.70
CA TYR A 659 -13.06 10.00 -42.64
C TYR A 659 -12.73 9.42 -44.04
N PRO A 660 -11.68 8.59 -44.20
CA PRO A 660 -10.87 7.95 -43.15
C PRO A 660 -9.71 8.77 -42.58
N ASN A 661 -9.52 10.03 -43.00
CA ASN A 661 -8.48 10.90 -42.43
C ASN A 661 -8.98 11.58 -41.14
N TYR A 662 -8.05 11.89 -40.24
CA TYR A 662 -8.35 12.53 -38.95
C TYR A 662 -7.50 13.77 -38.74
N GLU A 663 -8.11 14.82 -38.21
CA GLU A 663 -7.42 16.02 -37.74
C GLU A 663 -6.91 15.82 -36.32
N LYS A 664 -5.67 16.29 -36.08
CA LYS A 664 -4.95 16.24 -34.82
C LYS A 664 -4.75 17.68 -34.33
N VAL A 665 -5.54 18.07 -33.33
CA VAL A 665 -5.69 19.47 -32.88
C VAL A 665 -5.66 19.56 -31.35
N ALA A 666 -5.26 20.72 -30.83
CA ALA A 666 -5.24 21.06 -29.41
C ALA A 666 -6.04 22.35 -29.15
N PHE A 667 -6.89 22.34 -28.13
CA PHE A 667 -7.76 23.43 -27.72
C PHE A 667 -7.41 23.90 -26.30
N THR A 668 -6.92 25.13 -26.14
CA THR A 668 -6.51 25.65 -24.82
C THR A 668 -7.73 25.87 -23.91
N LEU A 669 -7.76 25.13 -22.79
CA LEU A 669 -8.78 25.20 -21.76
C LEU A 669 -8.45 26.25 -20.67
N ALA A 670 -7.17 26.46 -20.35
CA ALA A 670 -6.71 27.50 -19.43
C ALA A 670 -5.35 28.06 -19.91
N PRO A 671 -5.17 29.39 -20.10
CA PRO A 671 -6.17 30.44 -19.97
C PRO A 671 -7.34 30.27 -20.94
N GLN A 672 -8.52 30.78 -20.57
CA GLN A 672 -9.73 30.56 -21.34
C GLN A 672 -9.70 31.34 -22.68
N PRO A 673 -10.21 30.79 -23.80
CA PRO A 673 -10.31 31.52 -25.06
C PRO A 673 -11.23 32.74 -24.93
N ALA A 674 -10.93 33.81 -25.66
CA ALA A 674 -11.72 35.04 -25.65
C ALA A 674 -13.24 34.78 -25.82
N GLY A 675 -14.05 35.36 -24.91
CA GLY A 675 -15.50 35.17 -24.85
C GLY A 675 -15.96 33.93 -24.07
N SER A 676 -15.07 32.99 -23.74
CA SER A 676 -15.39 31.86 -22.85
C SER A 676 -15.50 32.35 -21.41
N ASN A 677 -16.45 31.80 -20.66
CA ASN A 677 -16.72 32.15 -19.26
C ASN A 677 -17.08 30.88 -18.43
N TYR A 678 -16.53 29.74 -18.83
CA TYR A 678 -16.77 28.48 -18.12
C TYR A 678 -15.99 28.43 -16.80
N LEU A 679 -16.26 27.44 -15.97
CA LEU A 679 -15.50 27.20 -14.74
C LEU A 679 -14.79 25.85 -14.86
N LEU A 680 -13.51 25.81 -14.50
CA LEU A 680 -12.76 24.58 -14.24
C LEU A 680 -12.52 24.52 -12.73
N ASP A 681 -12.71 23.35 -12.12
CA ASP A 681 -12.32 23.15 -10.73
C ASP A 681 -10.88 22.65 -10.71
N ALA A 682 -9.98 23.45 -10.15
CA ALA A 682 -8.56 23.15 -10.08
C ALA A 682 -8.21 22.28 -8.86
N THR A 683 -9.15 22.09 -7.93
CA THR A 683 -8.95 21.34 -6.69
C THR A 683 -8.56 19.89 -6.98
N ALA A 684 -7.47 19.44 -6.35
CA ALA A 684 -6.96 18.09 -6.54
C ALA A 684 -8.04 17.02 -6.26
N GLY A 685 -8.17 16.06 -7.17
CA GLY A 685 -9.14 14.97 -7.12
C GLY A 685 -10.59 15.34 -7.47
N VAL A 686 -10.93 16.62 -7.68
CA VAL A 686 -12.28 17.02 -8.13
C VAL A 686 -12.44 16.75 -9.63
N GLU A 687 -13.55 16.10 -10.00
CA GLU A 687 -13.84 15.66 -11.37
C GLU A 687 -14.44 16.78 -12.22
N ASN A 688 -13.70 17.18 -13.26
CA ASN A 688 -14.14 18.07 -14.32
C ASN A 688 -14.78 17.25 -15.46
N LEU A 689 -15.82 17.81 -16.08
CA LEU A 689 -16.59 17.21 -17.18
C LEU A 689 -16.47 18.05 -18.45
N LEU A 690 -16.05 17.41 -19.55
CA LEU A 690 -16.05 17.97 -20.91
C LEU A 690 -17.11 17.26 -21.74
N GLN A 691 -17.97 18.01 -22.45
CA GLN A 691 -19.02 17.47 -23.29
C GLN A 691 -18.85 17.96 -24.74
N LEU A 692 -18.38 17.07 -25.61
CA LEU A 692 -18.29 17.28 -27.06
C LEU A 692 -19.60 16.79 -27.70
N GLN A 693 -20.28 17.67 -28.44
CA GLN A 693 -21.58 17.36 -29.03
C GLN A 693 -21.75 18.01 -30.40
N LEU A 694 -22.57 17.39 -31.26
CA LEU A 694 -22.97 17.98 -32.53
C LEU A 694 -23.89 19.20 -32.29
N GLN A 695 -23.68 20.25 -33.07
CA GLN A 695 -24.55 21.42 -33.11
C GLN A 695 -25.93 21.01 -33.67
N PRO A 696 -27.05 21.38 -33.01
CA PRO A 696 -28.38 21.14 -33.55
C PRO A 696 -28.63 21.96 -34.82
N LEU A 697 -29.45 21.43 -35.74
CA LEU A 697 -29.82 22.04 -37.03
C LEU A 697 -30.34 23.48 -36.92
N VAL A 698 -31.01 23.79 -35.80
CA VAL A 698 -31.36 25.14 -35.36
C VAL A 698 -30.88 25.30 -33.93
N ASN A 699 -30.09 26.32 -33.65
CA ASN A 699 -29.69 26.65 -32.29
C ASN A 699 -30.85 27.35 -31.55
N PRO A 700 -31.33 26.84 -30.41
CA PRO A 700 -32.37 27.51 -29.62
C PRO A 700 -31.91 28.81 -28.95
N LEU A 701 -30.61 29.11 -28.89
CA LEU A 701 -30.07 30.29 -28.20
C LEU A 701 -29.96 31.54 -29.08
N ASP A 702 -29.57 31.41 -30.34
CA ASP A 702 -29.35 32.54 -31.28
C ASP A 702 -30.11 32.39 -32.62
N GLY A 703 -30.85 31.29 -32.80
CA GLY A 703 -31.60 31.00 -34.03
C GLY A 703 -30.75 30.60 -35.24
N PHE A 704 -29.41 30.47 -35.08
CA PHE A 704 -28.52 30.06 -36.16
C PHE A 704 -28.94 28.70 -36.75
N ARG A 705 -28.91 28.60 -38.07
CA ARG A 705 -29.27 27.38 -38.82
C ARG A 705 -28.09 26.87 -39.61
N LEU A 706 -27.88 25.56 -39.58
CA LEU A 706 -26.86 24.92 -40.42
C LEU A 706 -27.32 24.93 -41.90
N PRO A 707 -26.41 25.17 -42.87
CA PRO A 707 -26.74 25.23 -44.29
C PRO A 707 -26.93 23.85 -44.93
N THR A 708 -26.55 22.78 -44.23
CA THR A 708 -26.59 21.38 -44.66
C THR A 708 -26.91 20.49 -43.45
N ASP A 709 -27.26 19.23 -43.70
CA ASP A 709 -27.29 18.22 -42.65
C ASP A 709 -25.94 18.11 -41.94
N ASN A 710 -25.99 17.91 -40.61
CA ASN A 710 -24.80 17.80 -39.77
C ASN A 710 -24.34 16.33 -39.71
N ALA A 711 -23.24 15.98 -40.40
CA ALA A 711 -22.80 14.60 -40.47
C ALA A 711 -22.29 14.10 -39.09
N PRO A 712 -22.35 12.78 -38.80
CA PRO A 712 -21.86 12.21 -37.54
C PRO A 712 -20.41 12.63 -37.24
N TYR A 713 -20.14 12.93 -35.97
CA TYR A 713 -18.80 13.33 -35.52
C TYR A 713 -18.03 12.13 -34.99
N TYR A 714 -16.85 11.85 -35.56
CA TYR A 714 -16.04 10.69 -35.22
C TYR A 714 -14.84 11.10 -34.36
N LEU A 715 -14.86 10.72 -33.07
CA LEU A 715 -13.74 10.94 -32.15
C LEU A 715 -12.93 9.66 -31.99
N SER A 716 -11.65 9.69 -32.38
CA SER A 716 -10.75 8.53 -32.25
C SER A 716 -9.92 8.56 -30.96
N ALA A 717 -9.39 9.72 -30.55
CA ALA A 717 -8.67 9.87 -29.29
C ALA A 717 -8.86 11.25 -28.67
N ALA A 718 -8.80 11.33 -27.34
CA ALA A 718 -8.80 12.57 -26.58
C ALA A 718 -7.80 12.48 -25.43
N ALA A 719 -7.17 13.59 -25.06
CA ALA A 719 -6.28 13.70 -23.89
C ALA A 719 -6.28 15.12 -23.31
N ILE A 720 -5.92 15.23 -22.03
CA ILE A 720 -5.58 16.50 -21.37
C ILE A 720 -4.09 16.46 -21.05
N GLN A 721 -3.37 17.55 -21.35
CA GLN A 721 -2.03 17.79 -20.82
C GLN A 721 -1.76 19.31 -20.68
N PRO A 722 -0.91 19.76 -19.73
CA PRO A 722 -0.33 18.98 -18.61
C PRO A 722 -1.39 18.39 -17.68
N LEU A 723 -1.08 17.26 -17.04
CA LEU A 723 -1.97 16.59 -16.07
C LEU A 723 -1.19 15.76 -15.04
N ASP A 724 -1.05 16.23 -13.79
CA ASP A 724 -0.63 15.35 -12.69
C ASP A 724 -1.70 14.29 -12.39
N ILE A 725 -1.24 13.06 -12.15
CA ILE A 725 -2.01 11.96 -11.55
C ILE A 725 -1.29 11.51 -10.27
N ARG A 726 -1.97 11.66 -9.12
CA ARG A 726 -1.41 11.42 -7.80
C ARG A 726 -2.15 10.27 -7.10
N ILE A 727 -1.39 9.28 -6.61
CA ILE A 727 -1.90 8.05 -5.98
C ILE A 727 -1.32 7.94 -4.56
N GLU A 728 -2.13 8.27 -3.56
CA GLU A 728 -1.74 8.36 -2.14
C GLU A 728 -2.29 7.20 -1.30
N ALA A 729 -1.81 5.98 -1.57
CA ALA A 729 -2.34 4.77 -0.97
C ALA A 729 -1.28 3.70 -0.69
N ALA A 730 -1.56 2.84 0.30
CA ALA A 730 -0.89 1.56 0.46
C ALA A 730 -1.50 0.53 -0.50
N LEU A 731 -0.69 -0.02 -1.40
CA LEU A 731 -1.09 -0.97 -2.43
C LEU A 731 -0.58 -2.36 -2.05
N PHE A 732 -1.46 -3.36 -2.05
CA PHE A 732 -1.11 -4.74 -1.70
C PHE A 732 -1.66 -5.73 -2.73
N ALA A 733 -0.80 -6.62 -3.25
CA ALA A 733 -1.14 -7.67 -4.21
C ALA A 733 -0.67 -9.05 -3.70
N GLN A 734 -1.58 -9.89 -3.19
CA GLN A 734 -1.19 -11.11 -2.46
C GLN A 734 -0.63 -12.23 -3.34
N ASN A 735 -1.14 -12.42 -4.55
CA ASN A 735 -0.77 -13.50 -5.46
C ASN A 735 0.11 -13.02 -6.63
N GLY A 736 -0.19 -11.84 -7.18
CA GLY A 736 0.43 -11.27 -8.37
C GLY A 736 1.33 -10.08 -8.05
N SER A 737 1.22 -9.02 -8.86
CA SER A 737 2.14 -7.87 -8.87
C SER A 737 1.42 -6.52 -8.81
N PHE A 738 2.20 -5.46 -8.59
CA PHE A 738 1.85 -4.14 -9.12
C PHE A 738 1.95 -4.14 -10.66
N PHE A 739 1.11 -3.38 -11.35
CA PHE A 739 1.12 -3.28 -12.82
C PHE A 739 0.69 -1.88 -13.30
N VAL A 740 1.21 -1.41 -14.42
CA VAL A 740 0.73 -0.19 -15.11
C VAL A 740 0.30 -0.56 -16.52
N ILE A 741 -0.95 -0.25 -16.91
CA ILE A 741 -1.42 -0.49 -18.26
C ILE A 741 -0.78 0.55 -19.20
N PRO A 742 -0.06 0.16 -20.28
CA PRO A 742 0.47 1.12 -21.24
C PRO A 742 -0.66 1.80 -22.02
N GLY A 743 -1.52 1.02 -22.69
CA GLY A 743 -2.53 1.53 -23.62
C GLY A 743 -1.94 2.15 -24.89
N TYR A 744 -2.78 2.46 -25.89
CA TYR A 744 -2.33 2.97 -27.19
C TYR A 744 -1.48 4.26 -27.10
N TRP A 745 -0.49 4.38 -28.00
CA TRP A 745 0.19 5.64 -28.27
C TRP A 745 -0.82 6.68 -28.79
N PHE A 746 -0.64 7.95 -28.40
CA PHE A 746 -1.62 8.99 -28.73
C PHE A 746 -1.54 9.39 -30.22
N ASN A 747 -0.33 9.48 -30.78
CA ASN A 747 -0.09 9.54 -32.21
C ASN A 747 0.44 8.17 -32.70
N THR A 748 -0.33 7.50 -33.56
CA THR A 748 0.00 6.15 -34.07
C THR A 748 0.56 6.14 -35.50
N ASN A 749 0.76 7.31 -36.13
CA ASN A 749 1.25 7.40 -37.50
C ASN A 749 2.80 7.41 -37.56
N PRO A 750 3.46 6.32 -37.99
CA PRO A 750 4.93 6.18 -37.92
C PRO A 750 5.70 7.12 -38.87
N ARG A 751 5.02 7.90 -39.73
CA ARG A 751 5.66 8.93 -40.54
C ARG A 751 5.88 10.23 -39.77
N ASP A 752 5.05 10.50 -38.77
CA ASP A 752 5.05 11.75 -38.00
C ASP A 752 6.04 11.68 -36.83
N THR A 753 7.33 11.65 -37.14
CA THR A 753 8.43 11.67 -36.16
C THR A 753 9.15 13.02 -36.11
N ARG A 754 9.79 13.32 -34.97
CA ARG A 754 10.59 14.53 -34.77
C ARG A 754 11.71 14.68 -35.80
N GLU A 755 12.37 13.58 -36.16
CA GLU A 755 13.38 13.54 -37.21
C GLU A 755 12.82 13.90 -38.60
N ASN A 756 11.66 13.34 -38.97
CA ASN A 756 11.05 13.62 -40.27
C ASN A 756 10.58 15.07 -40.36
N ALA A 757 10.01 15.63 -39.28
CA ALA A 757 9.67 17.05 -39.23
C ALA A 757 10.90 17.95 -39.34
N GLN A 758 12.02 17.61 -38.68
CA GLN A 758 13.29 18.34 -38.82
C GLN A 758 13.82 18.30 -40.27
N ARG A 759 13.82 17.13 -40.93
CA ARG A 759 14.18 16.99 -42.36
C ARG A 759 13.26 17.79 -43.29
N ASN A 760 12.01 18.01 -42.88
CA ASN A 760 10.98 18.75 -43.63
C ASN A 760 10.86 20.23 -43.21
N ASN A 761 11.93 20.86 -42.69
CA ASN A 761 11.95 22.25 -42.23
C ASN A 761 10.84 22.59 -41.21
N GLY A 762 10.61 21.70 -40.25
CA GLY A 762 9.59 21.83 -39.20
C GLY A 762 8.16 21.48 -39.65
N ARG A 763 7.94 21.06 -40.90
CA ARG A 763 6.59 20.69 -41.38
C ARG A 763 6.19 19.30 -40.89
N ARG A 764 5.04 19.23 -40.23
CA ARG A 764 4.40 18.01 -39.76
C ARG A 764 3.68 17.26 -40.88
N THR A 765 3.28 16.03 -40.58
CA THR A 765 2.48 15.20 -41.50
C THR A 765 1.10 15.83 -41.73
N PRO A 766 0.51 15.79 -42.95
CA PRO A 766 -0.85 16.26 -43.18
C PRO A 766 -1.86 15.62 -42.21
N GLY A 767 -2.83 16.41 -41.75
CA GLY A 767 -3.72 16.06 -40.63
C GLY A 767 -3.28 16.61 -39.27
N VAL A 768 -1.99 16.95 -39.09
CA VAL A 768 -1.52 17.69 -37.89
C VAL A 768 -1.85 19.17 -38.04
N ALA A 769 -2.88 19.64 -37.33
CA ALA A 769 -3.28 21.05 -37.29
C ALA A 769 -2.54 21.83 -36.18
N SER A 770 -2.28 21.18 -35.04
CA SER A 770 -1.58 21.75 -33.88
C SER A 770 -0.14 21.24 -33.78
N PRO A 771 0.90 22.10 -33.88
CA PRO A 771 2.30 21.66 -33.76
C PRO A 771 2.66 21.10 -32.38
N GLU A 772 1.89 21.41 -31.33
CA GLU A 772 2.04 20.84 -29.99
C GLU A 772 1.57 19.38 -29.87
N PHE A 773 0.87 18.85 -30.87
CA PHE A 773 0.42 17.45 -30.86
C PHE A 773 1.64 16.51 -30.81
N PRO A 774 1.70 15.51 -29.90
CA PRO A 774 2.85 14.63 -29.74
C PRO A 774 3.29 13.96 -31.05
N PHE A 775 4.60 13.72 -31.22
CA PHE A 775 5.07 12.87 -32.32
C PHE A 775 4.74 11.39 -32.08
N TYR A 776 4.90 10.57 -33.11
CA TYR A 776 4.80 9.12 -33.00
C TYR A 776 5.80 8.56 -31.98
N GLY A 777 5.29 7.73 -31.06
CA GLY A 777 6.09 7.15 -29.97
C GLY A 777 6.48 8.13 -28.86
N GLU A 778 6.02 9.38 -28.90
CA GLU A 778 6.14 10.30 -27.76
C GLU A 778 4.96 10.11 -26.78
N PRO A 779 5.22 10.04 -25.47
CA PRO A 779 4.17 10.01 -24.46
C PRO A 779 3.57 11.41 -24.24
N LEU A 780 2.40 11.42 -23.61
CA LEU A 780 1.75 12.64 -23.12
C LEU A 780 2.39 13.09 -21.80
N ASP A 781 2.34 14.38 -21.53
CA ASP A 781 2.73 14.99 -20.26
C ASP A 781 1.63 14.77 -19.19
N ILE A 782 1.55 13.52 -18.73
CA ILE A 782 0.63 13.06 -17.70
C ILE A 782 1.46 12.42 -16.58
N LYS A 783 2.00 13.24 -15.68
CA LYS A 783 2.96 12.85 -14.63
C LYS A 783 2.30 11.94 -13.59
N ILE A 784 2.82 10.74 -13.39
CA ILE A 784 2.24 9.74 -12.47
C ILE A 784 3.09 9.67 -11.19
N THR A 785 2.57 10.20 -10.08
CA THR A 785 3.27 10.16 -8.78
C THR A 785 2.54 9.25 -7.79
N ILE A 786 3.21 8.18 -7.34
CA ILE A 786 2.75 7.30 -6.27
C ILE A 786 3.43 7.72 -4.96
N VAL A 787 2.63 8.06 -3.94
CA VAL A 787 3.09 8.44 -2.59
C VAL A 787 2.47 7.46 -1.59
N GLY A 788 3.21 6.43 -1.19
CA GLY A 788 2.60 5.35 -0.42
C GLY A 788 3.52 4.17 -0.13
N ALA A 789 2.97 2.96 -0.26
CA ALA A 789 3.68 1.70 -0.08
C ALA A 789 3.17 0.70 -1.11
N ILE A 790 4.03 -0.18 -1.62
CA ILE A 790 3.65 -1.22 -2.58
C ILE A 790 4.20 -2.57 -2.08
N ALA A 791 3.30 -3.44 -1.64
CA ALA A 791 3.61 -4.81 -1.24
C ALA A 791 3.05 -5.79 -2.29
N GLU A 792 3.91 -6.55 -2.96
CA GLU A 792 3.55 -7.39 -4.10
C GLU A 792 4.19 -8.78 -3.99
N ASN A 793 3.52 -9.83 -4.47
CA ASN A 793 4.05 -11.20 -4.32
C ASN A 793 5.30 -11.42 -5.19
N PHE A 794 5.20 -10.98 -6.44
CA PHE A 794 6.26 -10.95 -7.42
C PHE A 794 6.22 -9.59 -8.13
N THR A 795 7.35 -9.14 -8.66
CA THR A 795 7.34 -8.03 -9.62
C THR A 795 6.70 -8.49 -10.93
N ALA A 796 6.25 -7.56 -11.78
CA ALA A 796 6.03 -7.88 -13.18
C ALA A 796 7.36 -8.29 -13.85
N ALA A 797 7.32 -9.00 -14.98
CA ALA A 797 8.54 -9.42 -15.67
C ALA A 797 9.28 -8.21 -16.27
N LEU A 798 10.60 -8.28 -16.43
CA LEU A 798 11.41 -7.19 -17.03
C LEU A 798 10.86 -6.68 -18.38
N GLY A 799 10.33 -7.56 -19.23
CA GLY A 799 9.64 -7.17 -20.48
C GLY A 799 8.33 -6.39 -20.26
N ASP A 800 7.49 -6.84 -19.32
CA ASP A 800 6.25 -6.14 -18.95
C ASP A 800 6.55 -4.72 -18.42
N GLN A 801 7.57 -4.61 -17.55
CA GLN A 801 8.03 -3.34 -16.98
C GLN A 801 8.61 -2.44 -18.06
N THR A 802 9.45 -2.98 -18.95
CA THR A 802 10.06 -2.22 -20.05
C THR A 802 9.00 -1.64 -20.98
N GLU A 803 7.96 -2.38 -21.36
CA GLU A 803 6.89 -1.86 -22.22
C GLU A 803 6.02 -0.78 -21.55
N TRP A 804 5.73 -0.86 -20.24
CA TRP A 804 5.02 0.25 -19.57
C TRP A 804 5.93 1.46 -19.30
N LEU A 805 7.23 1.26 -18.99
CA LEU A 805 8.19 2.34 -18.75
C LEU A 805 8.64 3.02 -20.05
N ARG A 806 8.61 2.31 -21.18
CA ARG A 806 8.80 2.87 -22.52
C ARG A 806 7.81 4.00 -22.83
N LYS A 807 6.61 3.96 -22.25
CA LYS A 807 5.59 5.00 -22.38
C LYS A 807 5.51 5.91 -21.16
N TRP A 808 5.29 5.35 -19.98
CA TRP A 808 5.03 6.10 -18.74
C TRP A 808 6.29 6.35 -17.90
N GLY A 809 7.48 6.03 -18.41
CA GLY A 809 8.74 6.30 -17.71
C GLY A 809 9.25 7.73 -17.88
N TRP A 810 8.97 8.36 -19.03
CA TRP A 810 9.57 9.64 -19.46
C TRP A 810 8.54 10.60 -20.11
N ILE A 811 8.90 11.88 -20.25
CA ILE A 811 8.16 12.93 -20.98
C ILE A 811 9.15 13.74 -21.85
N PRO A 812 8.88 14.03 -23.13
CA PRO A 812 9.68 14.97 -23.93
C PRO A 812 9.49 16.41 -23.41
N ILE A 813 10.59 17.15 -23.21
CA ILE A 813 10.52 18.51 -22.65
C ILE A 813 9.79 19.52 -23.56
N GLU A 814 9.79 19.32 -24.88
CA GLU A 814 9.07 20.15 -25.86
C GLU A 814 7.81 19.44 -26.38
N TYR A 815 6.64 20.10 -26.27
CA TYR A 815 5.39 19.62 -26.87
C TYR A 815 5.45 19.65 -28.40
N GLY A 816 5.57 18.46 -29.00
CA GLY A 816 5.70 18.30 -30.44
C GLY A 816 6.83 19.18 -30.99
N ASN A 817 6.50 20.10 -31.90
CA ASN A 817 7.43 21.10 -32.44
C ASN A 817 6.88 22.53 -32.30
N SER A 818 6.19 22.80 -31.20
CA SER A 818 5.51 24.08 -30.94
C SER A 818 6.39 25.15 -30.29
N GLY A 819 7.56 24.79 -29.74
CA GLY A 819 8.33 25.66 -28.86
C GLY A 819 7.73 25.86 -27.46
N PHE A 820 6.58 25.25 -27.13
CA PHE A 820 6.10 25.13 -25.76
C PHE A 820 6.81 23.99 -25.03
N THR A 821 7.11 24.17 -23.75
CA THR A 821 7.76 23.16 -22.90
C THR A 821 6.83 22.69 -21.79
N ILE A 822 7.00 21.48 -21.27
CA ILE A 822 6.24 21.03 -20.08
C ILE A 822 6.47 21.97 -18.87
N PRO A 823 5.54 22.04 -17.89
CA PRO A 823 5.67 22.93 -16.72
C PRO A 823 6.95 22.67 -15.92
N ASP A 824 7.51 23.70 -15.27
CA ASP A 824 8.73 23.55 -14.43
C ASP A 824 8.56 22.49 -13.32
N GLN A 825 7.34 22.32 -12.82
CA GLN A 825 6.91 21.35 -11.81
C GLN A 825 7.01 19.89 -12.30
N HIS A 826 6.98 19.70 -13.63
CA HIS A 826 7.21 18.43 -14.29
C HIS A 826 8.69 18.24 -14.63
N GLN A 827 9.43 19.32 -14.90
CA GLN A 827 10.89 19.38 -15.12
C GLN A 827 11.74 19.12 -13.85
N GLU A 828 11.31 18.20 -12.99
CA GLU A 828 11.89 17.92 -11.67
C GLU A 828 13.15 17.04 -11.75
N PHE A 829 13.05 15.89 -12.43
CA PHE A 829 14.16 14.97 -12.67
C PHE A 829 14.21 14.60 -14.15
N PHE A 830 15.39 14.28 -14.64
CA PHE A 830 15.65 14.00 -16.05
C PHE A 830 16.24 12.60 -16.28
N HIS A 831 16.24 12.12 -17.51
CA HIS A 831 16.92 10.89 -17.88
C HIS A 831 18.34 11.16 -18.41
N ASP A 832 18.51 12.22 -19.20
CA ASP A 832 19.76 12.55 -19.89
C ASP A 832 20.73 13.45 -19.10
N THR A 833 20.29 14.05 -18.00
CA THR A 833 21.14 14.85 -17.10
C THR A 833 21.09 14.35 -15.66
N LEU A 834 22.25 14.32 -14.99
CA LEU A 834 22.34 14.04 -13.55
C LEU A 834 22.00 15.25 -12.68
N SER A 835 22.05 16.47 -13.25
CA SER A 835 21.61 17.71 -12.63
C SER A 835 21.30 18.76 -13.71
N GLY A 836 20.35 19.66 -13.45
CA GLY A 836 19.92 20.70 -14.40
C GLY A 836 19.05 20.19 -15.56
N ARG A 837 18.57 21.13 -16.39
CA ARG A 837 17.60 20.85 -17.46
C ARG A 837 18.16 19.95 -18.57
N GLY A 838 17.65 18.73 -18.64
CA GLY A 838 17.83 17.80 -19.77
C GLY A 838 16.72 17.93 -20.83
N ARG A 839 16.58 16.92 -21.68
CA ARG A 839 15.60 16.82 -22.78
C ARG A 839 14.41 15.91 -22.45
N TYR A 840 14.57 15.01 -21.49
CA TYR A 840 13.56 14.00 -21.16
C TYR A 840 13.33 13.98 -19.64
N ALA A 841 12.17 14.45 -19.19
CA ALA A 841 11.79 14.42 -17.77
C ALA A 841 11.31 13.02 -17.34
N VAL A 842 11.40 12.72 -16.04
CA VAL A 842 10.85 11.51 -15.42
C VAL A 842 9.34 11.65 -15.23
N ASN A 843 8.59 10.61 -15.64
CA ASN A 843 7.13 10.63 -15.71
C ASN A 843 6.46 9.84 -14.56
N LEU A 844 6.78 8.54 -14.44
CA LEU A 844 6.37 7.70 -13.31
C LEU A 844 7.39 7.80 -12.17
N LEU A 845 6.92 8.26 -11.02
CA LEU A 845 7.72 8.44 -9.80
C LEU A 845 7.06 7.72 -8.62
N MET A 846 7.87 7.08 -7.77
CA MET A 846 7.42 6.34 -6.58
C MET A 846 8.15 6.84 -5.33
N ARG A 847 7.42 7.28 -4.31
CA ARG A 847 7.93 7.76 -3.01
C ARG A 847 7.18 7.12 -1.86
N TYR A 848 7.87 6.86 -0.75
CA TYR A 848 7.27 6.37 0.47
C TYR A 848 6.49 7.47 1.21
N ASP A 849 5.28 7.17 1.67
CA ASP A 849 4.50 8.10 2.50
C ASP A 849 5.01 8.10 3.96
N PRO A 850 5.58 9.22 4.47
CA PRO A 850 6.08 9.26 5.84
C PRO A 850 4.98 9.09 6.91
N ILE A 851 3.71 9.34 6.59
CA ILE A 851 2.60 9.16 7.54
C ILE A 851 2.42 7.68 7.92
N PHE A 852 2.80 6.76 7.03
CA PHE A 852 2.74 5.31 7.25
C PHE A 852 3.71 4.87 8.35
N ARG A 853 4.93 5.45 8.40
CA ARG A 853 5.86 5.26 9.52
C ARG A 853 5.36 5.99 10.78
N ASN A 854 5.02 7.27 10.65
CA ASN A 854 4.70 8.16 11.78
C ASN A 854 3.28 8.75 11.70
N PRO A 855 2.25 8.07 12.26
CA PRO A 855 0.84 8.43 12.10
C PRO A 855 0.41 9.55 13.06
N PHE A 856 1.06 10.71 12.97
CA PHE A 856 0.81 11.91 13.77
C PHE A 856 0.65 13.15 12.89
N VAL A 857 -0.36 13.96 13.17
CA VAL A 857 -0.60 15.27 12.54
C VAL A 857 -0.70 16.31 13.66
N SER A 858 0.10 17.37 13.57
CA SER A 858 0.21 18.42 14.62
C SER A 858 0.44 17.87 16.04
N GLY A 859 1.21 16.78 16.16
CA GLY A 859 1.49 16.11 17.44
C GLY A 859 0.37 15.20 17.97
N VAL A 860 -0.79 15.15 17.30
CA VAL A 860 -1.94 14.31 17.67
C VAL A 860 -1.94 13.03 16.81
N PRO A 861 -2.06 11.82 17.38
CA PRO A 861 -2.15 10.60 16.58
C PRO A 861 -3.37 10.62 15.65
N ILE A 862 -3.25 10.01 14.47
CA ILE A 862 -4.35 9.92 13.51
C ILE A 862 -5.44 8.98 14.04
N ARG A 863 -5.03 7.82 14.59
CA ARG A 863 -5.91 6.75 15.07
C ARG A 863 -5.47 6.23 16.45
N VAL A 864 -6.46 5.88 17.28
CA VAL A 864 -6.30 5.40 18.66
C VAL A 864 -7.21 4.19 18.91
N ALA A 865 -6.84 3.30 19.83
CA ALA A 865 -7.52 2.01 20.02
C ALA A 865 -8.85 2.05 20.80
N TYR A 866 -9.03 3.02 21.70
CA TYR A 866 -10.15 3.07 22.65
C TYR A 866 -10.78 4.45 22.68
N ASP A 867 -12.08 4.51 22.96
CA ASP A 867 -12.78 5.73 23.36
C ASP A 867 -12.77 5.93 24.89
N ALA A 868 -13.25 7.09 25.35
CA ALA A 868 -13.30 7.45 26.77
C ALA A 868 -14.33 6.66 27.61
N THR A 869 -15.12 5.77 27.01
CA THR A 869 -15.98 4.81 27.72
C THR A 869 -15.29 3.47 27.92
N GLN A 870 -14.42 3.08 26.97
CA GLN A 870 -13.58 1.88 27.03
C GLN A 870 -12.30 2.10 27.86
N ASP A 871 -11.75 3.32 27.88
CA ASP A 871 -10.79 3.78 28.88
C ASP A 871 -11.32 5.01 29.66
N PRO A 872 -12.08 4.80 30.75
CA PRO A 872 -12.57 5.89 31.60
C PRO A 872 -11.48 6.69 32.32
N SER A 873 -10.22 6.26 32.28
CA SER A 873 -9.11 7.00 32.91
C SER A 873 -8.71 8.24 32.11
N GLY A 874 -8.83 8.21 30.78
CA GLY A 874 -8.24 9.20 29.88
C GLY A 874 -6.71 9.30 29.96
N GLN A 875 -6.05 8.43 30.73
CA GLN A 875 -4.60 8.46 30.99
C GLN A 875 -3.82 7.58 30.00
N HIS A 876 -4.51 6.71 29.26
CA HIS A 876 -3.98 6.18 28.01
C HIS A 876 -4.26 7.23 26.92
N PRO A 877 -3.26 7.98 26.40
CA PRO A 877 -3.39 8.52 25.07
C PRO A 877 -3.60 7.32 24.13
N GLY A 878 -4.86 7.11 23.73
CA GLY A 878 -5.40 5.77 23.43
C GLY A 878 -4.49 4.99 22.49
N ARG A 879 -4.09 3.77 22.89
CA ARG A 879 -2.90 3.09 22.35
C ARG A 879 -2.82 3.23 20.83
N ILE A 880 -1.75 3.85 20.35
CA ILE A 880 -1.61 4.28 18.95
C ILE A 880 -1.87 3.08 18.02
N LEU A 881 -2.68 3.35 16.98
CA LEU A 881 -2.94 2.40 15.91
C LEU A 881 -2.10 2.73 14.67
N PRO A 882 -1.90 1.78 13.75
CA PRO A 882 -1.41 2.08 12.41
C PRO A 882 -2.31 3.12 11.73
N PRO A 883 -1.80 3.91 10.77
CA PRO A 883 -2.59 4.95 10.12
C PRO A 883 -3.77 4.41 9.29
N ILE A 884 -3.83 3.12 8.98
CA ILE A 884 -4.86 2.49 8.15
C ILE A 884 -5.53 1.35 8.93
N PRO A 885 -6.87 1.20 8.89
CA PRO A 885 -7.61 0.24 9.70
C PRO A 885 -7.50 -1.21 9.19
N LYS A 886 -7.57 -2.17 10.13
CA LYS A 886 -7.74 -3.62 9.90
C LYS A 886 -6.74 -4.25 8.90
N LEU A 887 -5.52 -3.72 8.83
CA LEU A 887 -4.46 -4.29 7.99
C LEU A 887 -4.08 -5.70 8.44
N PRO A 888 -3.66 -6.59 7.51
CA PRO A 888 -2.98 -7.84 7.87
C PRO A 888 -1.54 -7.53 8.34
N VAL A 889 -0.94 -8.46 9.08
CA VAL A 889 0.41 -8.32 9.66
C VAL A 889 1.28 -9.53 9.31
N CYS A 890 2.60 -9.36 9.31
CA CYS A 890 3.56 -10.45 9.15
C CYS A 890 3.42 -11.41 10.35
N PRO A 891 3.08 -12.70 10.16
CA PRO A 891 2.74 -13.59 11.27
C PRO A 891 3.96 -14.13 12.04
N LYS A 892 5.17 -13.92 11.53
CA LYS A 892 6.43 -14.33 12.19
C LYS A 892 6.95 -13.18 13.07
N PRO A 893 7.05 -13.36 14.41
CA PRO A 893 7.65 -12.36 15.29
C PRO A 893 9.16 -12.26 15.12
N ILE A 894 9.71 -11.10 15.50
CA ILE A 894 11.13 -10.91 15.79
C ILE A 894 11.25 -10.72 17.31
N TYR A 895 12.00 -11.57 18.00
CA TYR A 895 12.16 -11.49 19.46
C TYR A 895 13.23 -10.46 19.84
N GLU A 896 13.18 -9.90 21.05
CA GLU A 896 14.15 -8.88 21.49
C GLU A 896 15.62 -9.37 21.54
N GLY A 897 15.83 -10.69 21.64
CA GLY A 897 17.17 -11.29 21.50
C GLY A 897 17.72 -11.21 20.08
N ASP A 898 16.86 -11.39 19.08
CA ASP A 898 17.21 -11.35 17.65
C ASP A 898 17.16 -9.92 17.07
N ALA A 899 16.51 -9.00 17.77
CA ALA A 899 16.33 -7.59 17.38
C ALA A 899 17.57 -6.71 17.63
N LYS A 900 18.64 -7.25 18.24
CA LYS A 900 19.88 -6.53 18.55
C LYS A 900 20.95 -6.93 17.51
N PRO A 901 21.58 -5.95 16.82
CA PRO A 901 22.48 -6.20 15.69
C PRO A 901 23.87 -6.68 16.11
#